data_AF-A0A1L8H8U1-F1
#
_entry.id   AF-A0A1L8H8U1-F1
#
_cell.length_a   1.000
_cell.length_b   1.000
_cell.length_c   1.000
_cell.angle_alpha   90.00
_cell.angle_beta   90.00
_cell.angle_gamma   90.00
#
_symmetry.space_group_name_H-M   'P 1'
#
loop_
_entity.id
_entity.type
_entity.pdbx_description
1 polymer ?
#
loop_
_entity_poly.entity_id
_entity_poly.type
_entity_poly.pdbx_seq_one_letter_code
_entity_poly.pdbx_strand_id
1 'polypeptide(L)'
;MSVQAFRLVCASEREQLPLGINIECLECSGHDLYLGTNDCVIYHLLLVEQQLSEPMGLSLAQQTDQLYTSFTTTLQGQRQLGLKKPICELRAASALSRLLVLCDNTISILCSESLEPLPGSKIRGVLTFTLNENPVNGDPFCVELCLISSKKRTVQIFSVGQERVQLIREVATPEQACVVAADGHYLCLALSSRYITLNYNTGHCQDLFPYPSDQKKPIVKWISRQEFLLAGPSGLGMFATVAGITQRAPVRWSDNVLGAAISFPYVLALDEEFITVHSILDQQKKQTLPFKEGVILQDFEGRVIVASCNAVYVLIPLPLEKQIQDLLSSQRVDEALMLAKGARRNIPKEKFQVMYRRILQQAGFIQFAKLQFLEAKELFRSSQLDIRELISLYPLMLPSSSPFIRTHPPLHEYADLNQLTRGDQEKVTKCKRFLMSYLSEIRSTEVANGYQEDVDTALLKLYAEADHESLLDLLVSENACELSDSASWLEKHKKYFALGLLYHYNKQDAAALQIWVKIINGDLEDSTRPDLFEYVVDFLTFSRDQHLVWQYADWVLQKSEQVGVRIFTKRSPEENTQNGFCPEKIVSYLCKYHKALLIFLEHLVLEKMLQKEKYHTHLAVLYVEEVQHLKAMDSPDLEQIEMQRGRLQELLRQSDLYRVLLLIDKIKGTDLDMERAILHGKLEEHGQALDILVHHLKNFAAAENYCVWNSEGRNAPYRQHLFQLLLSSYLTLASHDNSFLVAAVDLLNNHPAEFDAVNALRLLPENWSVQLLSSFLAGAMREHVHALRMSQIAICLAKAENVIYKQEKLNLREKPIVLTDKKYCSVCRNPFQEPVFVRYPSGQIVHTHCATKSHVNSSIGAHPKSNKQT
;
A
#
# COMPACT_ATOMS: atom_id res chain seq x y z
N MET A 1 5.21 -31.31 31.36
CA MET A 1 6.25 -30.26 31.27
C MET A 1 6.09 -29.57 29.94
N SER A 2 6.26 -28.25 29.87
CA SER A 2 6.11 -27.54 28.59
C SER A 2 7.41 -27.40 27.83
N VAL A 3 8.51 -27.15 28.55
CA VAL A 3 9.85 -26.94 28.02
C VAL A 3 10.84 -27.42 29.06
N GLN A 4 11.89 -28.11 28.63
CA GLN A 4 13.03 -28.38 29.48
C GLN A 4 13.92 -27.12 29.49
N ALA A 5 13.94 -26.39 30.59
CA ALA A 5 14.70 -25.15 30.71
C ALA A 5 16.07 -25.36 31.40
N PHE A 6 16.13 -26.31 32.33
CA PHE A 6 17.34 -26.61 33.10
C PHE A 6 17.65 -28.09 33.10
N ARG A 7 18.94 -28.41 33.26
CA ARG A 7 19.43 -29.74 33.62
C ARG A 7 20.12 -29.67 34.97
N LEU A 8 19.76 -30.57 35.87
CA LEU A 8 20.43 -30.72 37.16
C LEU A 8 21.70 -31.59 36.97
N VAL A 9 22.84 -31.09 37.43
CA VAL A 9 24.13 -31.78 37.35
C VAL A 9 24.79 -31.76 38.73
N CYS A 10 25.29 -32.90 39.19
CA CYS A 10 26.04 -32.95 40.44
C CYS A 10 27.41 -32.28 40.25
N ALA A 11 27.78 -31.41 41.19
CA ALA A 11 29.06 -30.71 41.18
C ALA A 11 30.01 -31.19 42.27
N SER A 12 29.48 -31.47 43.46
CA SER A 12 30.23 -32.02 44.59
C SER A 12 29.43 -33.14 45.23
N GLU A 13 30.06 -34.31 45.34
CA GLU A 13 29.51 -35.47 46.05
C GLU A 13 29.87 -35.43 47.54
N ARG A 14 29.20 -36.30 48.31
CA ARG A 14 29.34 -36.44 49.76
C ARG A 14 30.76 -36.74 50.23
N GLU A 15 31.58 -37.34 49.37
CA GLU A 15 32.95 -37.79 49.72
C GLU A 15 33.91 -36.64 50.05
N GLN A 16 33.59 -35.40 49.65
CA GLN A 16 34.44 -34.24 49.89
C GLN A 16 34.27 -33.60 51.28
N LEU A 17 33.23 -33.99 52.04
CA LEU A 17 32.94 -33.49 53.39
C LEU A 17 33.04 -34.62 54.43
N PRO A 18 33.63 -34.36 55.62
CA PRO A 18 33.66 -35.34 56.70
C PRO A 18 32.27 -35.82 57.13
N LEU A 19 32.18 -37.08 57.58
CA LEU A 19 30.94 -37.70 58.06
C LEU A 19 30.34 -36.93 59.26
N GLY A 20 29.08 -36.52 59.14
CA GLY A 20 28.33 -35.80 60.18
C GLY A 20 28.37 -34.27 60.06
N ILE A 21 29.13 -33.74 59.10
CA ILE A 21 29.15 -32.32 58.77
C ILE A 21 28.07 -32.04 57.72
N ASN A 22 27.25 -31.02 58.00
CA ASN A 22 26.19 -30.56 57.12
C ASN A 22 26.51 -29.19 56.53
N ILE A 23 26.14 -28.99 55.27
CA ILE A 23 26.17 -27.69 54.59
C ILE A 23 25.01 -26.84 55.13
N GLU A 24 25.33 -25.71 55.75
CA GLU A 24 24.36 -24.75 56.31
C GLU A 24 24.12 -23.57 55.36
N CYS A 25 25.18 -23.11 54.70
CA CYS A 25 25.12 -22.08 53.69
C CYS A 25 26.20 -22.30 52.63
N LEU A 26 26.03 -21.66 51.48
CA LEU A 26 27.00 -21.72 50.40
C LEU A 26 26.99 -20.39 49.64
N GLU A 27 28.10 -20.12 48.98
CA GLU A 27 28.28 -18.94 48.13
C GLU A 27 29.19 -19.31 46.95
N CYS A 28 28.93 -18.75 45.77
CA CYS A 28 29.77 -18.95 44.59
C CYS A 28 30.18 -17.62 43.98
N SER A 29 31.44 -17.49 43.60
CA SER A 29 31.98 -16.35 42.86
C SER A 29 32.95 -16.85 41.80
N GLY A 30 32.65 -16.59 40.53
CA GLY A 30 33.45 -17.15 39.43
C GLY A 30 33.57 -18.67 39.52
N HIS A 31 34.78 -19.20 39.62
CA HIS A 31 35.00 -20.64 39.77
C HIS A 31 35.10 -21.08 41.24
N ASP A 32 35.03 -20.15 42.19
CA ASP A 32 35.19 -20.46 43.61
C ASP A 32 33.84 -20.73 44.25
N LEU A 33 33.73 -21.90 44.87
CA LEU A 33 32.57 -22.36 45.63
C LEU A 33 32.97 -22.45 47.11
N TYR A 34 32.31 -21.67 47.95
CA TYR A 34 32.52 -21.64 49.39
C TYR A 34 31.37 -22.33 50.10
N LEU A 35 31.69 -23.33 50.93
CA LEU A 35 30.70 -24.06 51.75
C LEU A 35 30.90 -23.72 53.22
N GLY A 36 29.84 -23.25 53.88
CA GLY A 36 29.81 -23.00 55.32
C GLY A 36 29.07 -24.13 56.03
N THR A 37 29.72 -24.70 57.04
CA THR A 37 29.22 -25.91 57.70
C THR A 37 28.74 -25.67 59.14
N ASN A 38 28.02 -26.67 59.66
CA ASN A 38 27.47 -26.67 61.02
C ASN A 38 28.55 -26.66 62.12
N ASP A 39 29.74 -27.16 61.83
CA ASP A 39 30.90 -27.20 62.73
C ASP A 39 31.83 -25.99 62.61
N CYS A 40 31.40 -24.92 61.93
CA CYS A 40 32.14 -23.66 61.79
C CYS A 40 33.40 -23.72 60.92
N VAL A 41 33.36 -24.53 59.87
CA VAL A 41 34.41 -24.63 58.84
C VAL A 41 33.92 -24.03 57.52
N ILE A 42 34.80 -23.28 56.88
CA ILE A 42 34.62 -22.85 55.49
C ILE A 42 35.47 -23.75 54.62
N TYR A 43 34.86 -24.41 53.64
CA TYR A 43 35.55 -25.15 52.60
C TYR A 43 35.56 -24.31 51.33
N HIS A 44 36.74 -24.09 50.75
CA HIS A 44 36.91 -23.44 49.45
C HIS A 44 37.20 -24.50 48.40
N LEU A 45 36.25 -24.67 47.49
CA LEU A 45 36.29 -25.61 46.39
C LEU A 45 36.43 -24.82 45.08
N LEU A 46 37.29 -25.26 44.17
CA LEU A 46 37.34 -24.77 42.80
C LEU A 46 36.39 -25.61 41.93
N LEU A 47 35.34 -24.97 41.43
CA LEU A 47 34.34 -25.51 40.52
C LEU A 47 34.80 -25.35 39.06
N VAL A 48 35.29 -26.45 38.50
CA VAL A 48 35.75 -26.50 37.10
C VAL A 48 34.63 -27.04 36.23
N GLU A 49 34.27 -26.26 35.21
CA GLU A 49 33.33 -26.67 34.16
C GLU A 49 34.07 -27.51 33.11
N GLN A 50 33.55 -28.69 32.78
CA GLN A 50 34.08 -29.57 31.75
C GLN A 50 33.00 -29.85 30.70
N GLN A 51 33.39 -29.81 29.42
CA GLN A 51 32.53 -30.22 28.32
C GLN A 51 32.91 -31.63 27.89
N LEU A 52 32.01 -32.58 28.09
CA LEU A 52 32.21 -33.98 27.72
C LEU A 52 31.34 -34.33 26.51
N SER A 53 31.86 -35.13 25.59
CA SER A 53 31.06 -35.77 24.53
C SER A 53 30.30 -36.96 25.10
N GLU A 54 29.01 -37.14 24.74
CA GLU A 54 28.23 -38.32 25.16
C GLU A 54 28.96 -39.65 24.88
N PRO A 55 28.90 -40.64 25.79
CA PRO A 55 29.36 -41.99 25.47
C PRO A 55 28.50 -42.58 24.35
N MET A 56 29.13 -43.13 23.31
CA MET A 56 28.45 -43.86 22.23
C MET A 56 27.62 -45.01 22.80
N GLY A 57 26.31 -44.81 22.90
CA GLY A 57 25.41 -45.84 23.39
C GLY A 57 23.97 -45.38 23.58
N LEU A 58 23.31 -44.94 22.48
CA LEU A 58 21.87 -45.04 22.20
C LEU A 58 21.59 -44.46 20.79
N SER A 59 20.44 -44.82 20.21
CA SER A 59 20.10 -44.95 18.78
C SER A 59 20.55 -43.87 17.76
N LEU A 60 20.87 -44.34 16.55
CA LEU A 60 21.32 -43.65 15.32
C LEU A 60 20.43 -42.52 14.73
N ALA A 61 19.41 -42.01 15.43
CA ALA A 61 18.50 -41.00 14.89
C ALA A 61 18.72 -39.56 15.42
N GLN A 62 19.65 -39.34 16.35
CA GLN A 62 19.90 -38.02 16.96
C GLN A 62 21.41 -37.77 17.14
N GLN A 63 22.20 -37.92 16.08
CA GLN A 63 23.58 -37.44 16.09
C GLN A 63 23.59 -35.91 15.89
N THR A 64 23.55 -35.20 17.01
CA THR A 64 24.13 -33.85 17.12
C THR A 64 25.29 -33.97 18.10
N ASP A 65 26.42 -33.32 17.83
CA ASP A 65 27.56 -33.18 18.75
C ASP A 65 27.13 -32.48 20.05
N GLN A 66 26.36 -33.17 20.90
CA GLN A 66 25.91 -32.64 22.18
C GLN A 66 27.02 -32.88 23.19
N LEU A 67 27.96 -31.93 23.22
CA LEU A 67 28.79 -31.69 24.39
C LEU A 67 27.87 -31.41 25.57
N TYR A 68 27.99 -32.20 26.63
CA TYR A 68 27.26 -32.00 27.86
C TYR A 68 28.18 -31.41 28.92
N THR A 69 27.69 -30.39 29.61
CA THR A 69 28.42 -29.77 30.72
C THR A 69 28.36 -30.67 31.96
N SER A 70 29.53 -31.02 32.49
CA SER A 70 29.73 -31.62 33.81
C SER A 70 30.59 -30.71 34.68
N PHE A 71 30.52 -30.91 35.99
CA PHE A 71 31.34 -30.16 36.94
C PHE A 71 32.22 -31.09 37.75
N THR A 72 33.42 -30.63 38.05
CA THR A 72 34.33 -31.27 39.01
C THR A 72 34.76 -30.24 40.02
N THR A 73 34.63 -30.56 41.31
CA THR A 73 35.13 -29.73 42.41
C THR A 73 36.46 -30.25 42.93
N THR A 74 37.39 -29.35 43.20
CA THR A 74 38.67 -29.64 43.87
C THR A 74 38.83 -28.79 45.11
N LEU A 75 39.20 -29.40 46.24
CA LEU A 75 39.42 -28.66 47.50
C LEU A 75 40.71 -27.84 47.41
N GLN A 76 40.58 -26.52 47.52
CA GLN A 76 41.71 -25.57 47.51
C GLN A 76 42.17 -25.25 48.93
N GLY A 77 41.22 -25.10 49.86
CA GLY A 77 41.54 -24.77 51.23
C GLY A 77 40.36 -24.98 52.17
N GLN A 78 40.66 -25.01 53.47
CA GLN A 78 39.64 -24.99 54.52
C GLN A 78 40.06 -24.09 55.67
N ARG A 79 39.10 -23.45 56.32
CA ARG A 79 39.34 -22.59 57.47
C ARG A 79 38.32 -22.81 58.57
N GLN A 80 38.80 -23.20 59.75
CA GLN A 80 38.02 -23.20 60.99
C GLN A 80 38.05 -21.80 61.62
N LEU A 81 36.89 -21.25 61.98
CA LEU A 81 36.81 -19.95 62.67
C LEU A 81 36.90 -20.06 64.21
N GLY A 82 36.96 -21.29 64.74
CA GLY A 82 37.18 -21.59 66.16
C GLY A 82 35.95 -21.39 67.07
N LEU A 83 34.78 -21.15 66.49
CA LEU A 83 33.51 -21.04 67.21
C LEU A 83 32.76 -22.38 67.15
N LYS A 84 32.05 -22.76 68.21
CA LYS A 84 31.21 -23.98 68.24
C LYS A 84 29.79 -23.73 67.70
N LYS A 85 29.65 -22.86 66.70
CA LYS A 85 28.36 -22.45 66.13
C LYS A 85 28.41 -22.56 64.60
N PRO A 86 27.28 -22.87 63.95
CA PRO A 86 27.22 -22.97 62.48
C PRO A 86 27.61 -21.65 61.81
N ILE A 87 28.13 -21.74 60.60
CA ILE A 87 28.23 -20.58 59.70
C ILE A 87 26.84 -20.36 59.09
N CYS A 88 26.23 -19.22 59.40
CA CYS A 88 24.84 -18.96 59.04
C CYS A 88 24.71 -18.46 57.59
N GLU A 89 25.60 -17.57 57.16
CA GLU A 89 25.55 -16.95 55.84
C GLU A 89 26.97 -16.66 55.32
N LEU A 90 27.15 -16.82 54.01
CA LEU A 90 28.34 -16.46 53.25
C LEU A 90 27.92 -15.48 52.14
N ARG A 91 28.76 -14.48 51.84
CA ARG A 91 28.62 -13.62 50.65
C ARG A 91 29.97 -13.27 50.09
N ALA A 92 30.14 -13.40 48.78
CA ALA A 92 31.37 -13.05 48.11
C ALA A 92 31.29 -11.61 47.59
N ALA A 93 32.24 -10.78 48.00
CA ALA A 93 32.48 -9.47 47.41
C ALA A 93 33.58 -9.61 46.36
N SER A 94 33.20 -10.12 45.18
CA SER A 94 34.13 -10.53 44.11
C SER A 94 35.04 -9.39 43.65
N ALA A 95 34.51 -8.17 43.52
CA ALA A 95 35.28 -6.96 43.18
C ALA A 95 36.40 -6.61 44.19
N LEU A 96 36.31 -7.11 45.43
CA LEU A 96 37.28 -6.87 46.49
C LEU A 96 38.14 -8.11 46.80
N SER A 97 37.87 -9.24 46.14
CA SER A 97 38.43 -10.54 46.49
C SER A 97 38.25 -10.86 47.98
N ARG A 98 37.06 -10.57 48.54
CA ARG A 98 36.72 -10.80 49.96
C ARG A 98 35.54 -11.74 50.12
N LEU A 99 35.56 -12.53 51.19
CA LEU A 99 34.45 -13.37 51.63
C LEU A 99 33.92 -12.84 52.97
N LEU A 100 32.64 -12.48 52.99
CA LEU A 100 31.92 -12.05 54.19
C LEU A 100 31.29 -13.28 54.83
N VAL A 101 31.62 -13.53 56.09
CA VAL A 101 31.19 -14.74 56.81
C VAL A 101 30.43 -14.35 58.07
N LEU A 102 29.17 -14.73 58.17
CA LEU A 102 28.36 -14.54 59.37
C LEU A 102 28.40 -15.80 60.24
N CYS A 103 28.99 -15.68 61.42
CA CYS A 103 28.94 -16.69 62.46
C CYS A 103 28.80 -16.03 63.83
N ASP A 104 27.96 -16.59 64.70
CA ASP A 104 27.68 -16.08 66.05
C ASP A 104 27.38 -14.56 66.09
N ASN A 105 26.43 -14.12 65.25
CA ASN A 105 26.02 -12.72 65.11
C ASN A 105 27.16 -11.73 64.80
N THR A 106 28.27 -12.23 64.23
CA THR A 106 29.44 -11.44 63.86
C THR A 106 29.82 -11.73 62.41
N ILE A 107 29.89 -10.68 61.59
CA ILE A 107 30.47 -10.77 60.25
C ILE A 107 31.99 -10.67 60.38
N SER A 108 32.71 -11.64 59.85
CA SER A 108 34.16 -11.60 59.65
C SER A 108 34.46 -11.48 58.15
N ILE A 109 35.39 -10.59 57.79
CA ILE A 109 35.82 -10.41 56.40
C ILE A 109 37.12 -11.20 56.21
N LEU A 110 37.09 -12.18 55.30
CA LEU A 110 38.24 -13.01 54.94
C LEU A 110 38.74 -12.65 53.54
N CYS A 111 40.02 -12.93 53.28
CA CYS A 111 40.52 -13.02 51.91
C CYS A 111 39.84 -14.21 51.21
N SER A 112 39.32 -14.00 50.00
CA SER A 112 38.64 -15.05 49.22
C SER A 112 39.56 -16.25 48.94
N GLU A 113 40.81 -16.02 48.51
CA GLU A 113 41.76 -17.08 48.16
C GLU A 113 42.39 -17.78 49.38
N SER A 114 42.88 -17.01 50.37
CA SER A 114 43.61 -17.59 51.51
C SER A 114 42.73 -17.95 52.71
N LEU A 115 41.47 -17.50 52.73
CA LEU A 115 40.55 -17.59 53.86
C LEU A 115 41.09 -16.98 55.17
N GLU A 116 42.09 -16.09 55.08
CA GLU A 116 42.66 -15.43 56.26
C GLU A 116 41.83 -14.18 56.65
N PRO A 117 41.56 -13.98 57.96
CA PRO A 117 40.78 -12.85 58.43
C PRO A 117 41.58 -11.54 58.36
N LEU A 118 40.92 -10.47 57.92
CA LEU A 118 41.53 -9.14 57.90
C LEU A 118 41.51 -8.50 59.29
N PRO A 119 42.59 -7.83 59.72
CA PRO A 119 42.62 -7.13 61.01
C PRO A 119 41.63 -5.96 61.04
N GLY A 120 40.89 -5.80 62.16
CA GLY A 120 39.96 -4.68 62.36
C GLY A 120 38.62 -4.76 61.60
N SER A 121 38.35 -5.87 60.91
CA SER A 121 37.25 -6.01 59.93
C SER A 121 35.96 -6.67 60.44
N LYS A 122 35.78 -6.82 61.76
CA LYS A 122 34.64 -7.55 62.32
C LYS A 122 33.45 -6.63 62.64
N ILE A 123 32.26 -6.99 62.15
CA ILE A 123 31.01 -6.29 62.46
C ILE A 123 30.18 -7.16 63.41
N ARG A 124 29.86 -6.66 64.61
CA ARG A 124 29.14 -7.41 65.66
C ARG A 124 27.67 -7.01 65.73
N GLY A 125 26.83 -7.93 66.21
CA GLY A 125 25.42 -7.66 66.44
C GLY A 125 24.58 -7.73 65.16
N VAL A 126 24.94 -8.64 64.27
CA VAL A 126 24.28 -8.86 62.98
C VAL A 126 23.37 -10.09 63.07
N LEU A 127 22.14 -9.99 62.58
CA LEU A 127 21.21 -11.12 62.47
C LEU A 127 21.34 -11.83 61.11
N THR A 128 21.35 -11.06 60.04
CA THR A 128 21.47 -11.49 58.63
C THR A 128 21.99 -10.29 57.83
N PHE A 129 22.51 -10.53 56.63
CA PHE A 129 22.96 -9.47 55.75
C PHE A 129 22.82 -9.80 54.26
N THR A 130 22.83 -8.76 53.44
CA THR A 130 22.89 -8.88 51.97
C THR A 130 23.82 -7.83 51.40
N LEU A 131 24.33 -8.09 50.20
CA LEU A 131 24.92 -7.07 49.35
C LEU A 131 23.81 -6.30 48.61
N ASN A 132 24.06 -5.03 48.30
CA ASN A 132 23.19 -4.26 47.41
C ASN A 132 23.54 -4.58 45.96
N GLU A 133 22.57 -5.11 45.22
CA GLU A 133 22.74 -5.50 43.81
C GLU A 133 22.98 -4.29 42.89
N ASN A 134 22.50 -3.12 43.29
CA ASN A 134 22.72 -1.85 42.59
C ASN A 134 23.19 -0.80 43.61
N PRO A 135 24.47 -0.81 44.04
CA PRO A 135 24.97 0.12 45.05
C PRO A 135 24.81 1.57 44.59
N VAL A 136 24.50 2.45 45.55
CA VAL A 136 24.29 3.88 45.26
C VAL A 136 25.61 4.60 45.04
N ASN A 137 26.64 4.19 45.78
CA ASN A 137 27.99 4.68 45.57
C ASN A 137 28.57 4.01 44.31
N GLY A 138 28.95 4.82 43.32
CA GLY A 138 29.51 4.33 42.05
C GLY A 138 30.98 3.93 42.11
N ASP A 139 31.57 3.79 43.31
CA ASP A 139 32.96 3.36 43.48
C ASP A 139 33.08 1.85 43.23
N PRO A 140 33.79 1.42 42.17
CA PRO A 140 33.95 0.00 41.83
C PRO A 140 34.79 -0.78 42.86
N PHE A 141 35.49 -0.12 43.77
CA PHE A 141 36.31 -0.74 44.83
C PHE A 141 35.64 -0.72 46.21
N CYS A 142 34.33 -0.52 46.25
CA CYS A 142 33.51 -0.63 47.44
C CYS A 142 32.28 -1.48 47.17
N VAL A 143 31.86 -2.27 48.16
CA VAL A 143 30.53 -2.93 48.16
C VAL A 143 29.66 -2.31 49.23
N GLU A 144 28.38 -2.12 48.92
CA GLU A 144 27.39 -1.65 49.88
C GLU A 144 26.71 -2.84 50.54
N LEU A 145 26.87 -2.94 51.86
CA LEU A 145 26.40 -4.04 52.69
C LEU A 145 25.18 -3.57 53.50
N CYS A 146 24.05 -4.26 53.36
CA CYS A 146 22.85 -4.01 54.16
C CYS A 146 22.70 -5.12 55.20
N LEU A 147 22.73 -4.77 56.48
CA LEU A 147 22.64 -5.74 57.57
C LEU A 147 21.50 -5.43 58.52
N ILE A 148 20.88 -6.47 59.05
CA ILE A 148 19.84 -6.36 60.08
C ILE A 148 20.50 -6.50 61.44
N SER A 149 20.24 -5.54 62.35
CA SER A 149 20.78 -5.62 63.71
C SER A 149 20.09 -6.71 64.54
N SER A 150 20.86 -7.51 65.27
CA SER A 150 20.34 -8.50 66.22
C SER A 150 19.95 -7.91 67.57
N LYS A 151 20.32 -6.64 67.83
CA LYS A 151 20.10 -5.94 69.11
C LYS A 151 19.05 -4.84 69.04
N LYS A 152 18.84 -4.28 67.85
CA LYS A 152 17.93 -3.16 67.61
C LYS A 152 17.03 -3.47 66.42
N ARG A 153 15.85 -2.85 66.38
CA ARG A 153 14.96 -2.85 65.20
C ARG A 153 15.49 -1.86 64.16
N THR A 154 16.68 -2.13 63.64
CA THR A 154 17.35 -1.26 62.68
C THR A 154 18.01 -2.06 61.56
N VAL A 155 18.03 -1.47 60.37
CA VAL A 155 18.89 -1.89 59.25
C VAL A 155 20.05 -0.92 59.16
N GLN A 156 21.26 -1.45 59.10
CA GLN A 156 22.50 -0.67 59.00
C GLN A 156 23.11 -0.89 57.61
N ILE A 157 23.50 0.21 56.98
CA ILE A 157 24.09 0.24 55.64
C ILE A 157 25.56 0.58 55.81
N PHE A 158 26.44 -0.34 55.41
CA PHE A 158 27.89 -0.20 55.48
C PHE A 158 28.50 -0.09 54.09
N SER A 159 29.52 0.75 53.94
CA SER A 159 30.44 0.71 52.81
C SER A 159 31.63 -0.15 53.22
N VAL A 160 31.89 -1.24 52.49
CA VAL A 160 33.05 -2.10 52.70
C VAL A 160 33.99 -1.88 51.52
N GLY A 161 35.15 -1.26 51.77
CA GLY A 161 36.24 -1.12 50.80
C GLY A 161 37.41 -2.06 51.12
N GLN A 162 38.55 -1.87 50.43
CA GLN A 162 39.73 -2.73 50.61
C GLN A 162 40.34 -2.67 52.03
N GLU A 163 40.39 -1.47 52.64
CA GLU A 163 41.02 -1.25 53.95
C GLU A 163 40.07 -0.71 55.03
N ARG A 164 38.85 -0.28 54.65
CA ARG A 164 37.93 0.43 55.55
C ARG A 164 36.53 -0.13 55.46
N VAL A 165 35.91 -0.27 56.63
CA VAL A 165 34.49 -0.58 56.79
C VAL A 165 33.85 0.61 57.49
N GLN A 166 32.90 1.27 56.82
CA GLN A 166 32.27 2.48 57.32
C GLN A 166 30.75 2.31 57.39
N LEU A 167 30.15 2.64 58.53
CA LEU A 167 28.69 2.77 58.64
C LEU A 167 28.26 4.04 57.90
N ILE A 168 27.49 3.87 56.84
CA ILE A 168 26.92 4.98 56.04
C ILE A 168 25.66 5.49 56.71
N ARG A 169 24.77 4.57 57.12
CA ARG A 169 23.45 4.92 57.65
C ARG A 169 22.88 3.81 58.52
N GLU A 170 22.10 4.20 59.53
CA GLU A 170 21.26 3.30 60.32
C GLU A 170 19.81 3.79 60.23
N VAL A 171 18.88 2.89 59.88
CA VAL A 171 17.46 3.21 59.70
C VAL A 171 16.62 2.29 60.58
N ALA A 172 15.67 2.88 61.32
CA ALA A 172 14.75 2.11 62.15
C ALA A 172 13.69 1.39 61.32
N THR A 173 13.34 0.17 61.74
CA THR A 173 12.24 -0.61 61.19
C THR A 173 11.07 -0.68 62.19
N PRO A 174 9.81 -0.77 61.71
CA PRO A 174 8.64 -0.84 62.60
C PRO A 174 8.68 -2.07 63.53
N GLU A 175 9.10 -3.21 62.98
CA GLU A 175 9.24 -4.48 63.67
C GLU A 175 10.66 -5.04 63.45
N GLN A 176 10.99 -6.14 64.12
CA GLN A 176 12.27 -6.82 63.87
C GLN A 176 12.25 -7.42 62.46
N ALA A 177 13.19 -6.99 61.61
CA ALA A 177 13.40 -7.61 60.31
C ALA A 177 14.14 -8.94 60.47
N CYS A 178 13.91 -9.87 59.54
CA CYS A 178 14.54 -11.19 59.53
C CYS A 178 15.21 -11.54 58.19
N VAL A 179 14.77 -10.95 57.08
CA VAL A 179 15.39 -11.10 55.75
C VAL A 179 15.39 -9.73 55.07
N VAL A 180 16.46 -9.45 54.32
CA VAL A 180 16.64 -8.21 53.56
C VAL A 180 17.14 -8.51 52.14
N ALA A 181 16.58 -7.80 51.16
CA ALA A 181 17.16 -7.63 49.82
C ALA A 181 17.29 -6.13 49.53
N ALA A 182 18.30 -5.72 48.77
CA ALA A 182 18.61 -4.31 48.52
C ALA A 182 18.79 -3.99 47.04
N ASP A 183 18.25 -2.84 46.61
CA ASP A 183 18.36 -2.29 45.27
C ASP A 183 18.45 -0.76 45.32
N GLY A 184 19.63 -0.19 45.09
CA GLY A 184 19.83 1.25 45.21
C GLY A 184 19.51 1.72 46.62
N HIS A 185 18.65 2.74 46.73
CA HIS A 185 18.19 3.25 48.02
C HIS A 185 17.07 2.43 48.68
N TYR A 186 16.57 1.40 48.01
CA TYR A 186 15.38 0.66 48.43
C TYR A 186 15.76 -0.70 49.03
N LEU A 187 15.14 -1.01 50.15
CA LEU A 187 15.25 -2.28 50.84
C LEU A 187 13.89 -2.97 50.77
N CYS A 188 13.88 -4.25 50.44
CA CYS A 188 12.72 -5.11 50.65
C CYS A 188 12.99 -5.98 51.88
N LEU A 189 12.12 -5.87 52.87
CA LEU A 189 12.31 -6.48 54.19
C LEU A 189 11.16 -7.42 54.52
N ALA A 190 11.50 -8.58 55.04
CA ALA A 190 10.56 -9.42 55.78
C ALA A 190 10.64 -9.05 57.27
N LEU A 191 9.60 -8.41 57.79
CA LEU A 191 9.42 -8.16 59.22
C LEU A 191 8.78 -9.37 59.88
N SER A 192 8.81 -9.44 61.21
CA SER A 192 8.18 -10.53 61.98
C SER A 192 6.73 -10.88 61.60
N SER A 193 5.94 -9.98 61.03
CA SER A 193 4.55 -10.25 60.62
C SER A 193 4.22 -10.02 59.14
N ARG A 194 5.07 -9.28 58.40
CA ARG A 194 4.72 -8.75 57.07
C ARG A 194 5.93 -8.40 56.23
N TYR A 195 5.75 -8.28 54.92
CA TYR A 195 6.74 -7.67 54.04
C TYR A 195 6.54 -6.16 53.92
N ILE A 196 7.65 -5.42 53.84
CA ILE A 196 7.66 -3.98 53.59
C ILE A 196 8.72 -3.62 52.55
N THR A 197 8.59 -2.44 51.95
CA THR A 197 9.69 -1.75 51.26
C THR A 197 10.07 -0.50 52.03
N LEU A 198 11.37 -0.23 52.14
CA LEU A 198 11.92 0.88 52.91
C LEU A 198 12.98 1.60 52.09
N ASN A 199 12.78 2.88 51.84
CA ASN A 199 13.83 3.72 51.28
C ASN A 199 14.73 4.22 52.41
N TYR A 200 15.98 3.76 52.47
CA TYR A 200 16.86 4.13 53.58
C TYR A 200 17.34 5.58 53.51
N ASN A 201 17.27 6.24 52.35
CA ASN A 201 17.68 7.65 52.19
C ASN A 201 16.60 8.61 52.72
N THR A 202 15.33 8.37 52.37
CA THR A 202 14.20 9.22 52.78
C THR A 202 13.51 8.75 54.06
N GLY A 203 13.72 7.48 54.45
CA GLY A 203 12.98 6.84 55.54
C GLY A 203 11.55 6.41 55.16
N HIS A 204 11.15 6.58 53.90
CA HIS A 204 9.81 6.22 53.45
C HIS A 204 9.61 4.70 53.53
N CYS A 205 8.57 4.27 54.24
CA CYS A 205 8.21 2.87 54.44
C CYS A 205 6.85 2.59 53.81
N GLN A 206 6.75 1.53 53.02
CA GLN A 206 5.53 1.10 52.34
C GLN A 206 5.25 -0.36 52.69
N ASP A 207 4.10 -0.61 53.29
CA ASP A 207 3.64 -1.95 53.62
C ASP A 207 3.22 -2.71 52.35
N LEU A 208 3.53 -4.01 52.30
CA LEU A 208 3.13 -4.92 51.21
C LEU A 208 1.98 -5.83 51.66
N PHE A 209 2.29 -7.01 52.19
CA PHE A 209 1.30 -7.99 52.64
C PHE A 209 1.85 -8.87 53.79
N PRO A 210 0.97 -9.43 54.64
CA PRO A 210 1.36 -10.30 55.74
C PRO A 210 1.78 -11.70 55.27
N TYR A 211 2.56 -12.40 56.09
CA TYR A 211 2.94 -13.81 55.86
C TYR A 211 2.98 -14.61 57.18
N PRO A 212 2.80 -15.94 57.14
CA PRO A 212 2.81 -16.77 58.35
C PRO A 212 4.24 -17.03 58.83
N SER A 213 4.77 -16.11 59.64
CA SER A 213 6.13 -16.15 60.19
C SER A 213 6.44 -17.41 60.99
N ASP A 214 5.44 -18.01 61.63
CA ASP A 214 5.63 -19.11 62.58
C ASP A 214 5.75 -20.46 61.89
N GLN A 215 5.37 -20.54 60.61
CA GLN A 215 5.29 -21.79 59.84
C GLN A 215 6.35 -21.87 58.74
N LYS A 216 6.77 -20.72 58.17
CA LYS A 216 7.62 -20.70 56.97
C LYS A 216 8.67 -19.60 57.07
N LYS A 217 9.89 -19.92 56.62
CA LYS A 217 10.94 -18.92 56.43
C LYS A 217 10.52 -17.97 55.28
N PRO A 218 10.58 -16.65 55.48
CA PRO A 218 10.25 -15.70 54.41
C PRO A 218 11.27 -15.75 53.29
N ILE A 219 10.81 -15.49 52.07
CA ILE A 219 11.65 -15.45 50.87
C ILE A 219 11.55 -14.03 50.31
N VAL A 220 12.70 -13.38 50.20
CA VAL A 220 12.86 -12.09 49.53
C VAL A 220 14.00 -12.22 48.53
N LYS A 221 13.70 -12.05 47.25
CA LYS A 221 14.69 -12.15 46.18
C LYS A 221 14.62 -10.95 45.25
N TRP A 222 15.76 -10.36 44.92
CA TRP A 222 15.85 -9.31 43.93
C TRP A 222 15.70 -9.89 42.52
N ILE A 223 14.87 -9.28 41.66
CA ILE A 223 14.67 -9.76 40.27
C ILE A 223 15.26 -8.78 39.27
N SER A 224 14.92 -7.51 39.42
CA SER A 224 15.35 -6.44 38.55
C SER A 224 15.26 -5.11 39.30
N ARG A 225 15.75 -4.02 38.69
CA ARG A 225 15.71 -2.69 39.32
C ARG A 225 14.31 -2.39 39.86
N GLN A 226 14.25 -2.15 41.16
CA GLN A 226 13.07 -1.80 41.93
C GLN A 226 11.95 -2.86 41.94
N GLU A 227 12.26 -4.14 41.66
CA GLU A 227 11.31 -5.25 41.63
C GLU A 227 11.86 -6.48 42.40
N PHE A 228 11.04 -7.00 43.33
CA PHE A 228 11.38 -8.12 44.21
C PHE A 228 10.36 -9.26 44.10
N LEU A 229 10.84 -10.49 44.27
CA LEU A 229 10.05 -11.71 44.40
C LEU A 229 9.86 -12.04 45.88
N LEU A 230 8.61 -12.27 46.28
CA LEU A 230 8.20 -12.52 47.65
C LEU A 230 7.37 -13.79 47.77
N ALA A 231 7.55 -14.54 48.85
CA ALA A 231 6.65 -15.64 49.20
C ALA A 231 5.35 -15.10 49.80
N GLY A 232 4.30 -15.11 48.99
CA GLY A 232 2.93 -14.78 49.35
C GLY A 232 2.14 -15.94 49.95
N PRO A 233 0.91 -15.66 50.41
CA PRO A 233 0.04 -16.66 51.01
C PRO A 233 -0.39 -17.74 49.98
N SER A 234 -0.69 -18.94 50.46
CA SER A 234 -1.23 -20.06 49.65
C SER A 234 -0.35 -20.46 48.44
N GLY A 235 0.97 -20.49 48.62
CA GLY A 235 1.88 -20.98 47.58
C GLY A 235 2.03 -20.04 46.39
N LEU A 236 1.91 -18.73 46.61
CA LEU A 236 2.08 -17.71 45.57
C LEU A 236 3.45 -17.03 45.67
N GLY A 237 4.13 -16.90 44.53
CA GLY A 237 5.28 -16.02 44.35
C GLY A 237 4.81 -14.67 43.82
N MET A 238 4.86 -13.65 44.66
CA MET A 238 4.37 -12.30 44.36
C MET A 238 5.52 -11.42 43.84
N PHE A 239 5.27 -10.68 42.76
CA PHE A 239 6.19 -9.66 42.22
C PHE A 239 5.83 -8.28 42.76
N ALA A 240 6.62 -7.74 43.68
CA ALA A 240 6.35 -6.44 44.29
C ALA A 240 7.40 -5.40 43.87
N THR A 241 6.94 -4.24 43.45
CA THR A 241 7.81 -3.08 43.21
C THR A 241 8.05 -2.28 44.49
N VAL A 242 9.02 -1.36 44.46
CA VAL A 242 9.28 -0.41 45.57
C VAL A 242 8.10 0.50 45.92
N ALA A 243 7.12 0.64 45.02
CA ALA A 243 5.89 1.39 45.25
C ALA A 243 4.78 0.52 45.88
N GLY A 244 5.05 -0.76 46.15
CA GLY A 244 4.09 -1.72 46.70
C GLY A 244 3.05 -2.22 45.69
N ILE A 245 3.23 -1.92 44.40
CA ILE A 245 2.35 -2.41 43.33
C ILE A 245 2.94 -3.63 42.65
N THR A 246 2.07 -4.50 42.15
CA THR A 246 2.40 -5.69 41.37
C THR A 246 2.30 -5.35 39.87
N GLN A 247 3.39 -5.54 39.10
CA GLN A 247 3.37 -5.31 37.64
C GLN A 247 3.09 -6.58 36.84
N ARG A 248 3.23 -7.75 37.48
CA ARG A 248 3.03 -9.07 36.89
C ARG A 248 2.12 -9.89 37.78
N ALA A 249 1.37 -10.81 37.16
CA ALA A 249 0.60 -11.80 37.89
C ALA A 249 1.53 -12.68 38.76
N PRO A 250 1.05 -13.21 39.89
CA PRO A 250 1.86 -14.08 40.73
C PRO A 250 2.13 -15.43 40.06
N VAL A 251 3.27 -16.03 40.39
CA VAL A 251 3.58 -17.43 40.04
C VAL A 251 2.97 -18.35 41.08
N ARG A 252 2.37 -19.45 40.66
CA ARG A 252 1.87 -20.46 41.60
C ARG A 252 2.88 -21.59 41.76
N TRP A 253 3.50 -21.68 42.93
CA TRP A 253 4.44 -22.74 43.30
C TRP A 253 3.88 -23.61 44.45
N SER A 254 4.71 -24.49 45.00
CA SER A 254 4.31 -25.34 46.13
C SER A 254 4.03 -24.52 47.39
N ASP A 255 3.08 -24.96 48.21
CA ASP A 255 2.86 -24.36 49.52
C ASP A 255 4.12 -24.44 50.39
N ASN A 256 4.90 -25.51 50.29
CA ASN A 256 6.07 -25.76 51.16
C ASN A 256 7.39 -25.32 50.51
N VAL A 257 7.36 -24.19 49.79
CA VAL A 257 8.58 -23.63 49.19
C VAL A 257 9.63 -23.31 50.26
N LEU A 258 10.81 -23.94 50.14
CA LEU A 258 11.94 -23.78 51.05
C LEU A 258 12.87 -22.65 50.61
N GLY A 259 12.96 -22.42 49.30
CA GLY A 259 13.81 -21.39 48.71
C GLY A 259 13.42 -21.08 47.28
N ALA A 260 13.89 -19.93 46.79
CA ALA A 260 13.70 -19.52 45.41
C ALA A 260 15.01 -18.96 44.83
N ALA A 261 15.21 -19.16 43.54
CA ALA A 261 16.31 -18.58 42.77
C ALA A 261 15.79 -18.02 41.46
N ILE A 262 16.52 -17.05 40.91
CA ILE A 262 16.13 -16.37 39.68
C ILE A 262 17.20 -16.63 38.63
N SER A 263 16.76 -17.04 37.45
CA SER A 263 17.60 -17.15 36.26
C SER A 263 16.77 -16.71 35.08
N PHE A 264 16.79 -15.40 34.82
CA PHE A 264 15.87 -14.75 33.90
C PHE A 264 15.85 -15.46 32.52
N PRO A 265 14.66 -15.81 31.98
CA PRO A 265 13.32 -15.38 32.40
C PRO A 265 12.59 -16.36 33.34
N TYR A 266 13.31 -17.20 34.09
CA TYR A 266 12.74 -18.23 34.97
C TYR A 266 12.88 -17.91 36.46
N VAL A 267 11.88 -18.36 37.22
CA VAL A 267 11.89 -18.46 38.68
C VAL A 267 11.92 -19.94 39.03
N LEU A 268 12.90 -20.32 39.85
CA LEU A 268 13.05 -21.66 40.37
C LEU A 268 12.60 -21.66 41.83
N ALA A 269 11.77 -22.62 42.20
CA ALA A 269 11.29 -22.79 43.56
C ALA A 269 11.62 -24.22 44.03
N LEU A 270 12.32 -24.31 45.17
CA LEU A 270 12.70 -25.56 45.81
C LEU A 270 11.61 -25.98 46.82
N ASP A 271 11.18 -27.23 46.71
CA ASP A 271 10.33 -27.94 47.66
C ASP A 271 11.12 -29.11 48.28
N GLU A 272 10.52 -29.87 49.20
CA GLU A 272 11.14 -31.02 49.85
C GLU A 272 11.45 -32.17 48.87
N GLU A 273 10.62 -32.31 47.82
CA GLU A 273 10.71 -33.44 46.86
C GLU A 273 11.11 -33.05 45.43
N PHE A 274 10.98 -31.77 45.08
CA PHE A 274 11.19 -31.32 43.71
C PHE A 274 11.61 -29.86 43.60
N ILE A 275 12.16 -29.52 42.44
CA ILE A 275 12.42 -28.14 42.01
C ILE A 275 11.45 -27.82 40.88
N THR A 276 10.67 -26.75 41.03
CA THR A 276 9.79 -26.27 39.96
C THR A 276 10.41 -25.07 39.26
N VAL A 277 10.33 -25.06 37.93
CA VAL A 277 10.76 -23.94 37.09
C VAL A 277 9.53 -23.29 36.50
N HIS A 278 9.36 -22.00 36.74
CA HIS A 278 8.26 -21.19 36.27
C HIS A 278 8.78 -20.06 35.40
N SER A 279 8.03 -19.69 34.37
CA SER A 279 8.39 -18.56 33.50
C SER A 279 7.83 -17.27 34.08
N ILE A 280 8.67 -16.24 34.19
CA ILE A 280 8.29 -14.89 34.61
C ILE A 280 7.42 -14.21 33.54
N LEU A 281 7.50 -14.66 32.28
CA LEU A 281 6.84 -14.01 31.15
C LEU A 281 5.34 -14.32 31.10
N ASP A 282 4.97 -15.57 31.34
CA ASP A 282 3.58 -16.07 31.27
C ASP A 282 3.08 -16.70 32.58
N GLN A 283 3.91 -16.68 33.63
CA GLN A 283 3.60 -17.18 34.98
C GLN A 283 3.23 -18.68 35.03
N GLN A 284 3.56 -19.44 33.98
CA GLN A 284 3.28 -20.87 33.90
C GLN A 284 4.46 -21.71 34.37
N LYS A 285 4.15 -22.86 34.99
CA LYS A 285 5.14 -23.89 35.33
C LYS A 285 5.64 -24.58 34.05
N LYS A 286 6.95 -24.46 33.78
CA LYS A 286 7.61 -25.00 32.59
C LYS A 286 8.18 -26.39 32.81
N GLN A 287 8.84 -26.59 33.95
CA GLN A 287 9.56 -27.81 34.28
C GLN A 287 9.36 -28.20 35.75
N THR A 288 9.47 -29.48 36.04
CA THR A 288 9.56 -30.02 37.40
C THR A 288 10.69 -31.03 37.40
N LEU A 289 11.69 -30.81 38.25
CA LEU A 289 12.86 -31.66 38.42
C LEU A 289 12.73 -32.39 39.75
N PRO A 290 12.76 -33.73 39.78
CA PRO A 290 12.76 -34.46 41.03
C PRO A 290 14.08 -34.19 41.78
N PHE A 291 13.99 -33.79 43.04
CA PHE A 291 15.15 -33.51 43.88
C PHE A 291 14.76 -33.62 45.36
N LYS A 292 15.28 -34.64 46.03
CA LYS A 292 14.98 -34.90 47.45
C LYS A 292 16.03 -34.28 48.34
N GLU A 293 15.63 -33.95 49.57
CA GLU A 293 16.54 -33.46 50.63
C GLU A 293 17.22 -32.13 50.28
N GLY A 294 16.60 -31.32 49.43
CA GLY A 294 17.11 -29.99 49.12
C GLY A 294 16.94 -29.03 50.29
N VAL A 295 18.03 -28.36 50.66
CA VAL A 295 18.05 -27.42 51.79
C VAL A 295 18.29 -25.99 51.31
N ILE A 296 19.10 -25.82 50.27
CA ILE A 296 19.54 -24.50 49.79
C ILE A 296 19.27 -24.40 48.29
N LEU A 297 18.66 -23.29 47.86
CA LEU A 297 18.54 -22.89 46.46
C LEU A 297 18.95 -21.42 46.34
N GLN A 298 20.02 -21.14 45.62
CA GLN A 298 20.52 -19.77 45.39
C GLN A 298 21.05 -19.58 43.97
N ASP A 299 20.97 -18.33 43.53
CA ASP A 299 21.48 -17.82 42.28
C ASP A 299 22.74 -16.97 42.53
N PHE A 300 23.81 -17.24 41.79
CA PHE A 300 25.13 -16.60 41.90
C PHE A 300 25.65 -16.24 40.50
N GLU A 301 25.79 -14.95 40.20
CA GLU A 301 26.38 -14.48 38.93
C GLU A 301 25.78 -15.18 37.68
N GLY A 302 24.47 -15.46 37.70
CA GLY A 302 23.75 -16.15 36.61
C GLY A 302 23.73 -17.69 36.66
N ARG A 303 24.45 -18.32 37.59
CA ARG A 303 24.35 -19.76 37.89
C ARG A 303 23.35 -20.02 38.99
N VAL A 304 22.59 -21.10 38.89
CA VAL A 304 21.70 -21.54 39.96
C VAL A 304 22.27 -22.80 40.58
N ILE A 305 22.49 -22.76 41.89
CA ILE A 305 23.04 -23.87 42.67
C ILE A 305 21.98 -24.33 43.66
N VAL A 306 21.84 -25.65 43.75
CA VAL A 306 21.00 -26.30 44.76
C VAL A 306 21.86 -27.27 45.55
N ALA A 307 21.71 -27.28 46.87
CA ALA A 307 22.44 -28.18 47.75
C ALA A 307 21.50 -28.98 48.64
N SER A 308 21.86 -30.23 48.87
CA SER A 308 21.39 -31.01 50.01
C SER A 308 22.26 -30.71 51.22
N CYS A 309 22.02 -31.40 52.34
CA CYS A 309 22.89 -31.31 53.51
C CYS A 309 24.34 -31.75 53.25
N ASN A 310 24.62 -32.48 52.17
CA ASN A 310 25.91 -33.14 51.95
C ASN A 310 26.43 -33.12 50.50
N ALA A 311 25.67 -32.57 49.55
CA ALA A 311 26.05 -32.54 48.14
C ALA A 311 25.60 -31.24 47.49
N VAL A 312 26.35 -30.82 46.46
CA VAL A 312 26.09 -29.57 45.73
C VAL A 312 25.82 -29.91 44.27
N TYR A 313 24.79 -29.31 43.71
CA TYR A 313 24.34 -29.50 42.34
C TYR A 313 24.19 -28.15 41.66
N VAL A 314 24.45 -28.12 40.35
CA VAL A 314 24.28 -26.93 39.51
C VAL A 314 23.13 -27.17 38.55
N LEU A 315 22.23 -26.19 38.46
CA LEU A 315 21.15 -26.14 37.50
C LEU A 315 21.63 -25.39 36.26
N ILE A 316 21.95 -26.15 35.21
CA ILE A 316 22.50 -25.62 33.96
C ILE A 316 21.34 -25.22 33.05
N PRO A 317 21.23 -23.94 32.63
CA PRO A 317 20.23 -23.54 31.66
C PRO A 317 20.53 -24.17 30.29
N LEU A 318 19.51 -24.71 29.63
CA LEU A 318 19.61 -25.19 28.26
C LEU A 318 19.73 -24.00 27.29
N PRO A 319 20.49 -24.12 26.18
CA PRO A 319 20.59 -23.07 25.18
C PRO A 319 19.21 -22.61 24.70
N LEU A 320 19.02 -21.30 24.58
CA LEU A 320 17.74 -20.69 24.23
C LEU A 320 17.21 -21.24 22.89
N GLU A 321 18.09 -21.40 21.90
CA GLU A 321 17.75 -21.90 20.57
C GLU A 321 17.17 -23.31 20.64
N LYS A 322 17.72 -24.18 21.50
CA LYS A 322 17.21 -25.54 21.72
C LYS A 322 15.82 -25.50 22.36
N GLN A 323 15.64 -24.68 23.40
CA GLN A 323 14.34 -24.52 24.05
C GLN A 323 13.25 -24.02 23.09
N ILE A 324 13.59 -23.06 22.21
CA ILE A 324 12.69 -22.54 21.19
C ILE A 324 12.37 -23.61 20.14
N GLN A 325 13.37 -24.38 19.68
CA GLN A 325 13.12 -25.47 18.73
C GLN A 325 12.24 -26.58 19.33
N ASP A 326 12.45 -26.94 20.60
CA ASP A 326 11.61 -27.92 21.29
C ASP A 326 10.14 -27.42 21.41
N LEU A 327 9.94 -26.12 21.61
CA LEU A 327 8.61 -25.49 21.58
C LEU A 327 7.98 -25.49 20.19
N LEU A 328 8.75 -25.19 19.15
CA LEU A 328 8.27 -25.16 17.77
C LEU A 328 7.92 -26.57 17.27
N SER A 329 8.77 -27.56 17.51
CA SER A 329 8.52 -28.96 17.18
C SER A 329 7.30 -29.53 17.92
N SER A 330 7.08 -29.12 19.17
CA SER A 330 5.84 -29.44 19.92
C SER A 330 4.62 -28.58 19.53
N GLN A 331 4.75 -27.77 18.48
CA GLN A 331 3.70 -26.90 17.91
C GLN A 331 3.15 -25.82 18.86
N ARG A 332 3.92 -25.44 19.89
CA ARG A 332 3.59 -24.40 20.89
C ARG A 332 4.16 -23.05 20.48
N VAL A 333 3.65 -22.52 19.37
CA VAL A 333 4.17 -21.31 18.71
C VAL A 333 4.15 -20.08 19.63
N ASP A 334 3.07 -19.84 20.36
CA ASP A 334 2.93 -18.65 21.19
C ASP A 334 3.98 -18.58 22.31
N GLU A 335 4.26 -19.72 22.95
CA GLU A 335 5.31 -19.83 23.97
C GLU A 335 6.70 -19.66 23.38
N ALA A 336 6.96 -20.19 22.18
CA ALA A 336 8.23 -20.01 21.48
C ALA A 336 8.49 -18.52 21.21
N LEU A 337 7.47 -17.82 20.69
CA LEU A 337 7.55 -16.39 20.38
C LEU A 337 7.67 -15.53 21.64
N MET A 338 6.95 -15.88 22.72
CA MET A 338 7.06 -15.22 24.03
C MET A 338 8.47 -15.35 24.60
N LEU A 339 9.02 -16.56 24.60
CA LEU A 339 10.38 -16.85 25.09
C LEU A 339 11.43 -16.10 24.26
N ALA A 340 11.33 -16.15 22.93
CA ALA A 340 12.22 -15.42 22.03
C ALA A 340 12.18 -13.91 22.29
N LYS A 341 10.99 -13.30 22.37
CA LYS A 341 10.84 -11.86 22.69
C LYS A 341 11.41 -11.51 24.06
N GLY A 342 11.21 -12.37 25.06
CA GLY A 342 11.75 -12.20 26.41
C GLY A 342 13.28 -12.17 26.45
N ALA A 343 13.92 -12.99 25.61
CA ALA A 343 15.39 -13.06 25.50
C ALA A 343 16.04 -11.87 24.78
N ARG A 344 15.25 -10.97 24.16
CA ARG A 344 15.76 -9.80 23.42
C ARG A 344 16.74 -8.94 24.22
N ARG A 345 16.58 -8.86 25.55
CA ARG A 345 17.47 -8.06 26.42
C ARG A 345 18.90 -8.60 26.48
N ASN A 346 19.09 -9.89 26.23
CA ASN A 346 20.35 -10.59 26.43
C ASN A 346 21.11 -10.85 25.12
N ILE A 347 20.56 -10.42 23.97
CA ILE A 347 21.11 -10.72 22.64
C ILE A 347 21.35 -9.40 21.89
N PRO A 348 22.50 -9.22 21.21
CA PRO A 348 22.74 -8.07 20.34
C PRO A 348 21.63 -7.92 19.29
N LYS A 349 21.19 -6.67 19.03
CA LYS A 349 20.02 -6.38 18.19
C LYS A 349 20.06 -7.07 16.82
N GLU A 350 21.21 -7.08 16.16
CA GLU A 350 21.40 -7.67 14.83
C GLU A 350 21.22 -9.20 14.86
N LYS A 351 21.92 -9.89 15.78
CA LYS A 351 21.80 -11.34 15.98
C LYS A 351 20.37 -11.73 16.35
N PHE A 352 19.72 -10.93 17.19
CA PHE A 352 18.33 -11.13 17.57
C PHE A 352 17.39 -11.04 16.38
N GLN A 353 17.55 -10.04 15.50
CA GLN A 353 16.69 -9.87 14.33
C GLN A 353 16.76 -11.08 13.38
N VAL A 354 17.96 -11.58 13.11
CA VAL A 354 18.15 -12.76 12.24
C VAL A 354 17.51 -14.01 12.85
N MET A 355 17.80 -14.28 14.13
CA MET A 355 17.21 -15.40 14.86
C MET A 355 15.68 -15.30 14.90
N TYR A 356 15.15 -14.13 15.28
CA TYR A 356 13.72 -13.91 15.47
C TYR A 356 12.94 -13.98 14.16
N ARG A 357 13.49 -13.48 13.04
CA ARG A 357 12.90 -13.67 11.71
C ARG A 357 12.77 -15.16 11.36
N ARG A 358 13.82 -15.94 11.60
CA ARG A 358 13.81 -17.39 11.37
C ARG A 358 12.74 -18.10 12.21
N ILE A 359 12.61 -17.74 13.49
CA ILE A 359 11.58 -18.30 14.38
C ILE A 359 10.18 -17.95 13.86
N LEU A 360 9.95 -16.71 13.42
CA LEU A 360 8.66 -16.30 12.84
C LEU A 360 8.32 -17.06 11.54
N GLN A 361 9.32 -17.33 10.69
CA GLN A 361 9.11 -18.13 9.47
C GLN A 361 8.68 -19.56 9.84
N GLN A 362 9.39 -20.23 10.76
CA GLN A 362 9.04 -21.58 11.24
C GLN A 362 7.64 -21.60 11.88
N ALA A 363 7.34 -20.61 12.72
CA ALA A 363 6.03 -20.41 13.32
C ALA A 363 4.94 -20.26 12.25
N GLY A 364 5.17 -19.47 11.20
CA GLY A 364 4.25 -19.31 10.08
C GLY A 364 3.96 -20.63 9.37
N PHE A 365 4.99 -21.45 9.11
CA PHE A 365 4.81 -22.76 8.49
C PHE A 365 4.09 -23.78 9.39
N ILE A 366 4.22 -23.68 10.71
CA ILE A 366 3.45 -24.49 11.67
C ILE A 366 1.97 -24.09 11.61
N GLN A 367 1.65 -22.79 11.63
CA GLN A 367 0.26 -22.33 11.52
C GLN A 367 -0.35 -22.64 10.15
N PHE A 368 0.45 -22.54 9.09
CA PHE A 368 0.05 -22.97 7.75
C PHE A 368 -0.29 -24.47 7.71
N ALA A 369 0.52 -25.34 8.34
CA ALA A 369 0.23 -26.77 8.44
C ALA A 369 -1.03 -27.08 9.27
N LYS A 370 -1.40 -26.22 10.22
CA LYS A 370 -2.67 -26.28 10.96
C LYS A 370 -3.85 -25.66 10.21
N LEU A 371 -3.66 -25.16 8.98
CA LEU A 371 -4.65 -24.44 8.16
C LEU A 371 -5.15 -23.13 8.81
N GLN A 372 -4.38 -22.57 9.73
CA GLN A 372 -4.61 -21.26 10.36
C GLN A 372 -4.00 -20.16 9.48
N PHE A 373 -4.67 -19.90 8.36
CA PHE A 373 -4.15 -19.08 7.27
C PHE A 373 -3.96 -17.60 7.62
N LEU A 374 -4.85 -17.03 8.45
CA LEU A 374 -4.75 -15.62 8.82
C LEU A 374 -3.51 -15.37 9.68
N GLU A 375 -3.29 -16.24 10.66
CA GLU A 375 -2.13 -16.19 11.55
C GLU A 375 -0.84 -16.48 10.78
N ALA A 376 -0.85 -17.49 9.90
CA ALA A 376 0.30 -17.81 9.04
C ALA A 376 0.69 -16.63 8.15
N LYS A 377 -0.30 -15.95 7.54
CA LYS A 377 -0.10 -14.77 6.69
C LYS A 377 0.62 -13.64 7.42
N GLU A 378 0.15 -13.28 8.62
CA GLU A 378 0.77 -12.22 9.43
C GLU A 378 2.20 -12.58 9.84
N LEU A 379 2.45 -13.85 10.17
CA LEU A 379 3.79 -14.36 10.50
C LEU A 379 4.73 -14.31 9.29
N PHE A 380 4.27 -14.69 8.09
CA PHE A 380 5.08 -14.62 6.88
C PHE A 380 5.39 -13.18 6.46
N ARG A 381 4.43 -12.25 6.60
CA ARG A 381 4.65 -10.82 6.33
C ARG A 381 5.65 -10.19 7.31
N SER A 382 5.43 -10.40 8.61
CA SER A 382 6.29 -9.83 9.65
C SER A 382 7.71 -10.40 9.64
N SER A 383 7.88 -11.62 9.12
CA SER A 383 9.19 -12.26 8.99
C SER A 383 9.94 -11.97 7.70
N GLN A 384 9.30 -11.33 6.70
CA GLN A 384 9.84 -11.15 5.36
C GLN A 384 10.26 -12.50 4.74
N LEU A 385 9.35 -13.48 4.74
CA LEU A 385 9.58 -14.78 4.14
C LEU A 385 9.93 -14.63 2.65
N ASP A 386 10.95 -15.37 2.18
CA ASP A 386 11.15 -15.59 0.75
C ASP A 386 9.98 -16.42 0.21
N ILE A 387 9.12 -15.78 -0.58
CA ILE A 387 7.84 -16.31 -1.03
C ILE A 387 8.02 -17.61 -1.81
N ARG A 388 9.19 -17.82 -2.43
CA ARG A 388 9.51 -19.04 -3.18
C ARG A 388 9.57 -20.27 -2.29
N GLU A 389 9.87 -20.14 -0.99
CA GLU A 389 9.72 -21.23 -0.02
C GLU A 389 8.28 -21.75 -0.02
N LEU A 390 7.31 -20.83 0.05
CA LEU A 390 5.89 -21.17 0.05
C LEU A 390 5.43 -21.68 -1.33
N ILE A 391 5.84 -21.06 -2.44
CA ILE A 391 5.49 -21.51 -3.80
C ILE A 391 6.07 -22.91 -4.07
N SER A 392 7.28 -23.21 -3.60
CA SER A 392 7.95 -24.50 -3.81
C SER A 392 7.22 -25.69 -3.18
N LEU A 393 6.27 -25.45 -2.28
CA LEU A 393 5.41 -26.48 -1.70
C LEU A 393 4.33 -26.96 -2.67
N TYR A 394 4.03 -26.14 -3.69
CA TYR A 394 3.02 -26.41 -4.70
C TYR A 394 3.71 -26.98 -5.95
N PRO A 395 3.47 -28.26 -6.28
CA PRO A 395 4.11 -28.88 -7.44
C PRO A 395 3.86 -28.09 -8.73
N LEU A 396 4.91 -27.92 -9.55
CA LEU A 396 4.89 -27.26 -10.86
C LEU A 396 4.59 -25.74 -10.87
N MET A 397 4.46 -25.10 -9.70
CA MET A 397 4.13 -23.68 -9.63
C MET A 397 5.32 -22.74 -9.82
N LEU A 398 6.52 -23.14 -9.39
CA LEU A 398 7.74 -22.38 -9.70
C LEU A 398 8.08 -22.48 -11.20
N PRO A 399 8.63 -21.41 -11.81
CA PRO A 399 9.22 -21.46 -13.14
C PRO A 399 10.38 -22.48 -13.21
N SER A 400 10.54 -23.12 -14.36
CA SER A 400 11.65 -24.03 -14.66
C SER A 400 13.01 -23.29 -14.66
N SER A 401 13.00 -21.99 -14.91
CA SER A 401 14.16 -21.07 -14.88
C SER A 401 14.59 -20.68 -13.46
N SER A 402 13.76 -20.94 -12.44
CA SER A 402 13.97 -20.40 -11.09
C SER A 402 15.21 -21.02 -10.43
N PRO A 403 16.22 -20.22 -10.01
CA PRO A 403 17.43 -20.71 -9.34
C PRO A 403 17.20 -21.05 -7.85
N PHE A 404 15.95 -21.16 -7.41
CA PHE A 404 15.58 -21.24 -6.01
C PHE A 404 15.99 -22.59 -5.38
N ILE A 405 16.67 -22.50 -4.24
CA ILE A 405 17.02 -23.64 -3.38
C ILE A 405 16.49 -23.32 -1.99
N ARG A 406 15.80 -24.29 -1.38
CA ARG A 406 15.24 -24.15 -0.03
C ARG A 406 16.34 -23.86 0.99
N THR A 407 15.98 -23.07 1.99
CA THR A 407 16.87 -22.64 3.06
C THR A 407 17.40 -23.82 3.86
N HIS A 408 18.69 -23.77 4.22
CA HIS A 408 19.32 -24.74 5.11
C HIS A 408 19.76 -24.08 6.43
N PRO A 409 19.47 -24.67 7.61
CA PRO A 409 18.56 -25.80 7.85
C PRO A 409 17.11 -25.51 7.41
N PRO A 410 16.25 -26.52 7.21
CA PRO A 410 14.90 -26.32 6.70
C PRO A 410 14.00 -25.55 7.68
N LEU A 411 13.05 -24.78 7.13
CA LEU A 411 12.06 -24.02 7.91
C LEU A 411 10.85 -24.86 8.33
N HIS A 412 10.61 -25.99 7.66
CA HIS A 412 9.52 -26.92 7.93
C HIS A 412 9.93 -28.34 7.52
N GLU A 413 9.22 -29.36 8.03
CA GLU A 413 9.58 -30.78 7.83
C GLU A 413 8.94 -31.43 6.59
N TYR A 414 7.87 -30.85 6.05
CA TYR A 414 7.18 -31.40 4.89
C TYR A 414 7.83 -30.99 3.57
N ALA A 415 7.88 -31.92 2.61
CA ALA A 415 8.48 -31.71 1.31
C ALA A 415 7.53 -30.99 0.34
N ASP A 416 6.23 -31.33 0.34
CA ASP A 416 5.23 -30.74 -0.53
C ASP A 416 3.85 -30.69 0.14
N LEU A 417 2.87 -30.11 -0.55
CA LEU A 417 1.49 -30.09 -0.09
C LEU A 417 0.85 -31.46 0.05
N ASN A 418 1.25 -32.45 -0.75
CA ASN A 418 0.66 -33.78 -0.68
C ASN A 418 1.00 -34.44 0.66
N GLN A 419 2.23 -34.28 1.15
CA GLN A 419 2.66 -34.74 2.47
C GLN A 419 1.93 -33.99 3.58
N LEU A 420 1.75 -32.67 3.45
CA LEU A 420 1.06 -31.84 4.44
C LEU A 420 -0.43 -32.18 4.56
N THR A 421 -1.13 -32.33 3.43
CA THR A 421 -2.58 -32.59 3.41
C THR A 421 -2.91 -34.07 3.51
N ARG A 422 -1.90 -34.97 3.47
CA ARG A 422 -2.07 -36.43 3.39
C ARG A 422 -2.94 -36.85 2.20
N GLY A 423 -2.85 -36.12 1.09
CA GLY A 423 -3.63 -36.35 -0.13
C GLY A 423 -5.09 -35.85 -0.11
N ASP A 424 -5.47 -35.05 0.88
CA ASP A 424 -6.82 -34.49 1.00
C ASP A 424 -7.05 -33.31 0.03
N GLN A 425 -7.86 -33.54 -0.99
CA GLN A 425 -8.11 -32.57 -2.07
C GLN A 425 -8.80 -31.28 -1.59
N GLU A 426 -9.64 -31.35 -0.54
CA GLU A 426 -10.31 -30.17 -0.01
C GLU A 426 -9.28 -29.25 0.67
N LYS A 427 -8.36 -29.84 1.44
CA LYS A 427 -7.27 -29.10 2.07
C LYS A 427 -6.30 -28.52 1.06
N VAL A 428 -5.95 -29.27 -0.01
CA VAL A 428 -5.13 -28.76 -1.11
C VAL A 428 -5.78 -27.53 -1.75
N THR A 429 -7.10 -27.59 -2.00
CA THR A 429 -7.84 -26.46 -2.56
C THR A 429 -7.82 -25.24 -1.63
N LYS A 430 -7.96 -25.44 -0.30
CA LYS A 430 -7.84 -24.36 0.69
C LYS A 430 -6.45 -23.74 0.69
N CYS A 431 -5.38 -24.55 0.62
CA CYS A 431 -4.01 -24.07 0.48
C CYS A 431 -3.81 -23.27 -0.82
N LYS A 432 -4.32 -23.75 -1.97
CA LYS A 432 -4.25 -23.01 -3.25
C LYS A 432 -4.94 -21.64 -3.16
N ARG A 433 -6.15 -21.57 -2.59
CA ARG A 433 -6.84 -20.29 -2.35
C ARG A 433 -6.05 -19.35 -1.45
N PHE A 434 -5.44 -19.89 -0.40
CA PHE A 434 -4.55 -19.11 0.47
C PHE A 434 -3.37 -18.54 -0.31
N LEU A 435 -2.66 -19.37 -1.10
CA LEU A 435 -1.53 -18.93 -1.90
C LEU A 435 -1.95 -17.84 -2.89
N MET A 436 -3.07 -18.03 -3.59
CA MET A 436 -3.62 -17.02 -4.52
C MET A 436 -3.83 -15.67 -3.83
N SER A 437 -4.54 -15.65 -2.69
CA SER A 437 -4.80 -14.42 -1.92
C SER A 437 -3.52 -13.80 -1.35
N TYR A 438 -2.58 -14.63 -0.91
CA TYR A 438 -1.31 -14.17 -0.33
C TYR A 438 -0.41 -13.53 -1.39
N LEU A 439 -0.25 -14.18 -2.54
CA LEU A 439 0.56 -13.69 -3.65
C LEU A 439 -0.04 -12.41 -4.26
N SER A 440 -1.36 -12.34 -4.45
CA SER A 440 -2.01 -11.15 -5.02
C SER A 440 -1.81 -9.90 -4.18
N GLU A 441 -1.79 -10.04 -2.85
CA GLU A 441 -1.55 -8.92 -1.93
C GLU A 441 -0.08 -8.52 -1.84
N ILE A 442 0.83 -9.49 -1.96
CA ILE A 442 2.27 -9.24 -1.85
C ILE A 442 2.86 -8.69 -3.14
N ARG A 443 2.23 -8.96 -4.28
CA ARG A 443 2.65 -8.49 -5.60
C ARG A 443 2.99 -7.00 -5.64
N SER A 444 2.25 -6.15 -4.92
CA SER A 444 2.45 -4.70 -4.86
C SER A 444 3.38 -4.22 -3.73
N THR A 445 3.92 -5.14 -2.93
CA THR A 445 4.75 -4.82 -1.77
C THR A 445 6.24 -5.02 -2.04
N GLU A 446 7.10 -4.36 -1.26
CA GLU A 446 8.56 -4.49 -1.36
C GLU A 446 9.07 -5.93 -1.16
N VAL A 447 8.28 -6.81 -0.55
CA VAL A 447 8.63 -8.23 -0.34
C VAL A 447 8.69 -9.00 -1.68
N ALA A 448 7.94 -8.55 -2.69
CA ALA A 448 7.99 -9.11 -4.03
C ALA A 448 9.16 -8.55 -4.87
N ASN A 449 9.83 -7.48 -4.43
CA ASN A 449 10.94 -6.87 -5.18
C ASN A 449 12.12 -7.84 -5.25
N GLY A 450 12.39 -8.35 -6.46
CA GLY A 450 13.46 -9.32 -6.75
C GLY A 450 12.97 -10.69 -7.19
N TYR A 451 11.69 -11.04 -6.97
CA TYR A 451 11.11 -12.36 -7.32
C TYR A 451 9.76 -12.24 -8.05
N GLN A 452 9.54 -11.12 -8.75
CA GLN A 452 8.26 -10.85 -9.43
C GLN A 452 7.94 -11.90 -10.51
N GLU A 453 8.95 -12.41 -11.22
CA GLU A 453 8.78 -13.47 -12.23
C GLU A 453 8.21 -14.76 -11.63
N ASP A 454 8.77 -15.22 -10.51
CA ASP A 454 8.30 -16.41 -9.80
C ASP A 454 6.86 -16.22 -9.27
N VAL A 455 6.56 -15.03 -8.74
CA VAL A 455 5.24 -14.68 -8.18
C VAL A 455 4.18 -14.60 -9.28
N ASP A 456 4.44 -13.84 -10.34
CA ASP A 456 3.48 -13.63 -11.43
C ASP A 456 3.24 -14.93 -12.21
N THR A 457 4.28 -15.72 -12.44
CA THR A 457 4.15 -17.05 -13.10
C THR A 457 3.33 -18.01 -12.24
N ALA A 458 3.57 -18.06 -10.92
CA ALA A 458 2.78 -18.89 -10.01
C ALA A 458 1.32 -18.41 -9.94
N LEU A 459 1.07 -17.10 -9.89
CA LEU A 459 -0.28 -16.52 -9.92
C LEU A 459 -1.02 -16.87 -11.22
N LEU A 460 -0.35 -16.74 -12.38
CA LEU A 460 -0.92 -17.09 -13.68
C LEU A 460 -1.30 -18.57 -13.71
N LYS A 461 -0.41 -19.47 -13.29
CA LYS A 461 -0.68 -20.92 -13.24
C LYS A 461 -1.86 -21.25 -12.32
N LEU A 462 -1.94 -20.61 -11.16
CA LEU A 462 -3.05 -20.80 -10.20
C LEU A 462 -4.38 -20.25 -10.72
N TYR A 463 -4.38 -19.06 -11.33
CA TYR A 463 -5.58 -18.44 -11.88
C TYR A 463 -6.11 -19.21 -13.10
N ALA A 464 -5.22 -19.72 -13.95
CA ALA A 464 -5.58 -20.56 -15.09
C ALA A 464 -6.16 -21.91 -14.67
N GLU A 465 -5.63 -22.53 -13.61
CA GLU A 465 -6.15 -23.80 -13.08
C GLU A 465 -7.52 -23.62 -12.38
N ALA A 466 -7.72 -22.49 -11.71
CA ALA A 466 -8.92 -22.22 -10.90
C ALA A 466 -10.03 -21.45 -11.63
N ASP A 467 -9.88 -21.15 -12.92
CA ASP A 467 -10.81 -20.32 -13.70
C ASP A 467 -11.12 -18.96 -13.04
N HIS A 468 -10.10 -18.33 -12.46
CA HIS A 468 -10.28 -17.10 -11.68
C HIS A 468 -10.42 -15.87 -12.58
N GLU A 469 -11.36 -14.97 -12.25
CA GLU A 469 -11.67 -13.76 -13.04
C GLU A 469 -10.45 -12.84 -13.24
N SER A 470 -9.61 -12.73 -12.21
CA SER A 470 -8.39 -11.89 -12.21
C SER A 470 -7.27 -12.39 -13.12
N LEU A 471 -7.41 -13.53 -13.82
CA LEU A 471 -6.41 -14.00 -14.80
C LEU A 471 -6.15 -12.94 -15.87
N LEU A 472 -7.23 -12.33 -16.38
CA LEU A 472 -7.14 -11.32 -17.44
C LEU A 472 -6.56 -10.02 -16.90
N ASP A 473 -6.96 -9.61 -15.70
CA ASP A 473 -6.44 -8.41 -15.03
C ASP A 473 -4.91 -8.51 -14.84
N LEU A 474 -4.41 -9.69 -14.48
CA LEU A 474 -2.97 -9.95 -14.33
C LEU A 474 -2.23 -9.69 -15.64
N LEU A 475 -2.72 -10.23 -16.76
CA LEU A 475 -2.09 -10.18 -18.08
C LEU A 475 -2.21 -8.81 -18.77
N VAL A 476 -3.24 -8.03 -18.43
CA VAL A 476 -3.40 -6.65 -18.91
C VAL A 476 -2.47 -5.70 -18.13
N SER A 477 -2.22 -5.99 -16.85
CA SER A 477 -1.28 -5.22 -16.03
C SER A 477 0.19 -5.51 -16.35
N GLU A 478 1.11 -4.65 -15.87
CA GLU A 478 2.53 -4.96 -15.93
C GLU A 478 2.81 -6.29 -15.23
N ASN A 479 3.38 -7.27 -15.93
CA ASN A 479 3.60 -8.62 -15.42
C ASN A 479 4.98 -9.14 -15.83
N ALA A 480 5.59 -9.95 -14.97
CA ALA A 480 6.89 -10.56 -15.19
C ALA A 480 6.78 -12.06 -15.53
N CYS A 481 5.67 -12.51 -16.11
CA CYS A 481 5.42 -13.94 -16.33
C CYS A 481 6.43 -14.57 -17.30
N GLU A 482 7.01 -15.73 -16.93
CA GLU A 482 7.90 -16.50 -17.80
C GLU A 482 7.12 -17.07 -18.99
N LEU A 483 7.55 -16.77 -20.23
CA LEU A 483 6.77 -17.06 -21.43
C LEU A 483 6.65 -18.57 -21.70
N SER A 484 7.75 -19.34 -21.62
CA SER A 484 7.73 -20.77 -21.99
C SER A 484 6.81 -21.59 -21.11
N ASP A 485 6.89 -21.35 -19.80
CA ASP A 485 6.15 -22.11 -18.80
C ASP A 485 4.69 -21.66 -18.75
N SER A 486 4.44 -20.35 -18.81
CA SER A 486 3.09 -19.79 -18.80
C SER A 486 2.32 -20.15 -20.09
N ALA A 487 2.99 -20.14 -21.25
CA ALA A 487 2.34 -20.49 -22.53
C ALA A 487 1.87 -21.96 -22.55
N SER A 488 2.77 -22.89 -22.22
CA SER A 488 2.42 -24.33 -22.17
C SER A 488 1.34 -24.65 -21.14
N TRP A 489 1.30 -23.91 -20.03
CA TRP A 489 0.27 -24.05 -19.01
C TRP A 489 -1.09 -23.54 -19.46
N LEU A 490 -1.15 -22.37 -20.10
CA LEU A 490 -2.40 -21.81 -20.63
C LEU A 490 -2.99 -22.68 -21.75
N GLU A 491 -2.14 -23.25 -22.62
CA GLU A 491 -2.57 -24.22 -23.64
C GLU A 491 -3.17 -25.48 -23.00
N LYS A 492 -2.51 -26.04 -21.97
CA LYS A 492 -3.01 -27.21 -21.24
C LYS A 492 -4.40 -26.98 -20.62
N HIS A 493 -4.67 -25.77 -20.14
CA HIS A 493 -5.96 -25.38 -19.54
C HIS A 493 -6.94 -24.76 -20.54
N LYS A 494 -6.64 -24.78 -21.86
CA LYS A 494 -7.47 -24.23 -22.94
C LYS A 494 -7.81 -22.74 -22.75
N LYS A 495 -6.89 -21.94 -22.21
CA LYS A 495 -7.02 -20.49 -22.01
C LYS A 495 -6.31 -19.73 -23.13
N TYR A 496 -6.82 -19.85 -24.35
CA TYR A 496 -6.18 -19.34 -25.56
C TYR A 496 -6.26 -17.81 -25.71
N PHE A 497 -7.32 -17.17 -25.23
CA PHE A 497 -7.41 -15.71 -25.22
C PHE A 497 -6.36 -15.09 -24.30
N ALA A 498 -6.24 -15.63 -23.08
CA ALA A 498 -5.20 -15.25 -22.11
C ALA A 498 -3.79 -15.51 -22.67
N LEU A 499 -3.59 -16.63 -23.38
CA LEU A 499 -2.33 -16.91 -24.08
C LEU A 499 -1.99 -15.83 -25.12
N GLY A 500 -2.97 -15.35 -25.89
CA GLY A 500 -2.75 -14.24 -26.81
C GLY A 500 -2.37 -12.93 -26.10
N LEU A 501 -2.96 -12.64 -24.94
CA LEU A 501 -2.57 -11.48 -24.12
C LEU A 501 -1.12 -11.59 -23.61
N LEU A 502 -0.70 -12.79 -23.19
CA LEU A 502 0.68 -13.04 -22.76
C LEU A 502 1.67 -12.81 -23.91
N TYR A 503 1.36 -13.29 -25.12
CA TYR A 503 2.19 -13.02 -26.30
C TYR A 503 2.25 -11.53 -26.64
N HIS A 504 1.12 -10.83 -26.56
CA HIS A 504 1.09 -9.38 -26.78
C HIS A 504 1.97 -8.62 -25.78
N TYR A 505 1.85 -8.93 -24.49
CA TYR A 505 2.67 -8.30 -23.46
C TYR A 505 4.18 -8.49 -23.70
N ASN A 506 4.56 -9.68 -24.18
CA ASN A 506 5.93 -10.01 -24.57
C ASN A 506 6.34 -9.55 -25.98
N LYS A 507 5.59 -8.61 -26.58
CA LYS A 507 5.83 -8.00 -27.90
C LYS A 507 5.80 -8.97 -29.08
N GLN A 508 5.10 -10.10 -28.93
CA GLN A 508 4.89 -11.10 -29.97
C GLN A 508 3.48 -10.97 -30.58
N ASP A 509 3.15 -9.78 -31.10
CA ASP A 509 1.81 -9.44 -31.60
C ASP A 509 1.33 -10.36 -32.73
N ALA A 510 2.25 -10.84 -33.57
CA ALA A 510 1.93 -11.79 -34.65
C ALA A 510 1.42 -13.14 -34.10
N ALA A 511 2.04 -13.65 -33.03
CA ALA A 511 1.62 -14.90 -32.39
C ALA A 511 0.26 -14.72 -31.68
N ALA A 512 0.08 -13.58 -31.01
CA ALA A 512 -1.19 -13.21 -30.37
C ALA A 512 -2.35 -13.21 -31.37
N LEU A 513 -2.19 -12.53 -32.50
CA LEU A 513 -3.21 -12.46 -33.54
C LEU A 513 -3.49 -13.80 -34.20
N GLN A 514 -2.47 -14.63 -34.44
CA GLN A 514 -2.69 -15.97 -34.98
C GLN A 514 -3.60 -16.80 -34.06
N ILE A 515 -3.44 -16.69 -32.75
CA ILE A 515 -4.28 -17.40 -31.78
C ILE A 515 -5.69 -16.81 -31.77
N TRP A 516 -5.85 -15.49 -31.68
CA TRP A 516 -7.17 -14.86 -31.68
C TRP A 516 -7.95 -15.11 -32.97
N VAL A 517 -7.28 -15.11 -34.13
CA VAL A 517 -7.89 -15.45 -35.42
C VAL A 517 -8.33 -16.90 -35.47
N LYS A 518 -7.54 -17.84 -34.95
CA LYS A 518 -7.94 -19.26 -34.81
C LYS A 518 -9.18 -19.42 -33.93
N ILE A 519 -9.29 -18.67 -32.84
CA ILE A 519 -10.50 -18.69 -31.99
C ILE A 519 -11.72 -18.18 -32.78
N ILE A 520 -11.58 -17.05 -33.48
CA ILE A 520 -12.69 -16.44 -34.25
C ILE A 520 -13.12 -17.28 -35.47
N ASN A 521 -12.19 -17.99 -36.08
CA ASN A 521 -12.48 -18.92 -37.19
C ASN A 521 -13.09 -20.24 -36.70
N GLY A 522 -13.07 -20.51 -35.38
CA GLY A 522 -13.59 -21.73 -34.78
C GLY A 522 -12.58 -22.90 -34.74
N ASP A 523 -11.30 -22.64 -35.04
CA ASP A 523 -10.23 -23.65 -34.95
C ASP A 523 -9.85 -23.96 -33.50
N LEU A 524 -10.12 -23.02 -32.59
CA LEU A 524 -9.89 -23.14 -31.14
C LEU A 524 -11.17 -22.73 -30.38
N GLU A 525 -11.57 -23.52 -29.40
CA GLU A 525 -12.69 -23.20 -28.51
C GLU A 525 -12.20 -22.42 -27.30
N ASP A 526 -12.59 -21.14 -27.22
CA ASP A 526 -12.40 -20.30 -26.03
C ASP A 526 -13.58 -19.34 -25.88
N SER A 527 -14.37 -19.52 -24.82
CA SER A 527 -15.55 -18.70 -24.52
C SER A 527 -15.28 -17.60 -23.49
N THR A 528 -14.02 -17.31 -23.16
CA THR A 528 -13.66 -16.28 -22.18
C THR A 528 -14.16 -14.89 -22.56
N ARG A 529 -14.26 -14.61 -23.87
CA ARG A 529 -14.69 -13.29 -24.35
C ARG A 529 -15.59 -13.38 -25.60
N PRO A 530 -16.86 -12.96 -25.54
CA PRO A 530 -17.79 -13.02 -26.67
C PRO A 530 -17.52 -11.95 -27.74
N ASP A 531 -16.95 -10.79 -27.37
CA ASP A 531 -16.62 -9.66 -28.24
C ASP A 531 -15.20 -9.72 -28.81
N LEU A 532 -14.59 -10.91 -28.89
CA LEU A 532 -13.21 -11.10 -29.34
C LEU A 532 -12.95 -10.50 -30.73
N PHE A 533 -13.92 -10.57 -31.65
CA PHE A 533 -13.78 -9.97 -32.97
C PHE A 533 -13.63 -8.45 -32.92
N GLU A 534 -14.43 -7.76 -32.10
CA GLU A 534 -14.30 -6.32 -31.91
C GLU A 534 -12.99 -5.95 -31.20
N TYR A 535 -12.57 -6.76 -30.22
CA TYR A 535 -11.30 -6.58 -29.54
C TYR A 535 -10.11 -6.67 -30.50
N VAL A 536 -10.09 -7.67 -31.40
CA VAL A 536 -9.03 -7.81 -32.42
C VAL A 536 -9.02 -6.60 -33.38
N VAL A 537 -10.20 -6.09 -33.75
CA VAL A 537 -10.31 -4.88 -34.57
C VAL A 537 -9.73 -3.67 -33.85
N ASP A 538 -10.07 -3.46 -32.58
CA ASP A 538 -9.52 -2.36 -31.78
C ASP A 538 -8.01 -2.53 -31.56
N PHE A 539 -7.53 -3.75 -31.33
CA PHE A 539 -6.10 -4.07 -31.26
C PHE A 539 -5.35 -3.68 -32.53
N LEU A 540 -5.87 -4.09 -33.71
CA LEU A 540 -5.30 -3.72 -34.99
C LEU A 540 -5.37 -2.21 -35.24
N THR A 541 -6.43 -1.53 -34.75
CA THR A 541 -6.58 -0.08 -34.86
C THR A 541 -5.42 0.65 -34.20
N PHE A 542 -5.01 0.23 -32.99
CA PHE A 542 -3.93 0.85 -32.21
C PHE A 542 -2.55 0.20 -32.40
N SER A 543 -2.43 -0.82 -33.25
CA SER A 543 -1.14 -1.48 -33.53
C SER A 543 -0.21 -0.58 -34.34
N ARG A 544 1.08 -0.58 -33.96
CA ARG A 544 2.14 0.15 -34.66
C ARG A 544 2.72 -0.62 -35.85
N ASP A 545 2.53 -1.94 -35.91
CA ASP A 545 3.06 -2.77 -36.99
C ASP A 545 2.18 -2.69 -38.24
N GLN A 546 2.64 -1.91 -39.21
CA GLN A 546 1.94 -1.72 -40.49
C GLN A 546 1.76 -3.04 -41.26
N HIS A 547 2.77 -3.91 -41.28
CA HIS A 547 2.73 -5.13 -42.10
C HIS A 547 1.63 -6.07 -41.60
N LEU A 548 1.57 -6.22 -40.28
CA LEU A 548 0.60 -7.05 -39.59
C LEU A 548 -0.82 -6.50 -39.71
N VAL A 549 -1.00 -5.17 -39.66
CA VAL A 549 -2.30 -4.55 -39.97
C VAL A 549 -2.77 -4.88 -41.38
N TRP A 550 -1.93 -4.69 -42.41
CA TRP A 550 -2.34 -4.96 -43.79
C TRP A 550 -2.59 -6.45 -44.04
N GLN A 551 -1.83 -7.33 -43.39
CA GLN A 551 -2.00 -8.77 -43.47
C GLN A 551 -3.37 -9.22 -42.95
N TYR A 552 -3.85 -8.66 -41.83
CA TYR A 552 -5.12 -9.04 -41.22
C TYR A 552 -6.30 -8.15 -41.64
N ALA A 553 -6.08 -6.98 -42.25
CA ALA A 553 -7.13 -6.09 -42.71
C ALA A 553 -8.06 -6.74 -43.74
N ASP A 554 -7.51 -7.53 -44.67
CA ASP A 554 -8.32 -8.27 -45.65
C ASP A 554 -9.26 -9.27 -44.96
N TRP A 555 -8.74 -10.04 -44.00
CA TRP A 555 -9.51 -11.00 -43.23
C TRP A 555 -10.64 -10.32 -42.43
N VAL A 556 -10.38 -9.18 -41.78
CA VAL A 556 -11.42 -8.44 -41.05
C VAL A 556 -12.51 -7.92 -42.00
N LEU A 557 -12.13 -7.33 -43.13
CA LEU A 557 -13.08 -6.76 -44.10
C LEU A 557 -13.95 -7.84 -44.78
N GLN A 558 -13.40 -9.03 -45.05
CA GLN A 558 -14.17 -10.18 -45.55
C GLN A 558 -15.22 -10.67 -44.54
N LYS A 559 -14.89 -10.65 -43.24
CA LYS A 559 -15.81 -11.03 -42.16
C LYS A 559 -16.89 -9.97 -41.90
N SER A 560 -16.51 -8.70 -41.82
CA SER A 560 -17.45 -7.59 -41.60
C SER A 560 -16.88 -6.27 -42.13
N GLU A 561 -17.45 -5.78 -43.23
CA GLU A 561 -17.08 -4.49 -43.83
C GLU A 561 -17.27 -3.32 -42.85
N GLN A 562 -18.37 -3.30 -42.09
CA GLN A 562 -18.71 -2.18 -41.20
C GLN A 562 -17.74 -2.08 -40.02
N VAL A 563 -17.39 -3.21 -39.40
CA VAL A 563 -16.48 -3.23 -38.25
C VAL A 563 -15.03 -3.06 -38.72
N GLY A 564 -14.65 -3.65 -39.86
CA GLY A 564 -13.30 -3.57 -40.40
C GLY A 564 -12.85 -2.16 -40.79
N VAL A 565 -13.76 -1.28 -41.20
CA VAL A 565 -13.43 0.13 -41.49
C VAL A 565 -12.95 0.90 -40.26
N ARG A 566 -13.35 0.48 -39.04
CA ARG A 566 -12.91 1.11 -37.79
C ARG A 566 -11.39 1.14 -37.65
N ILE A 567 -10.71 0.14 -38.22
CA ILE A 567 -9.23 0.07 -38.27
C ILE A 567 -8.64 1.32 -38.92
N PHE A 568 -9.31 1.87 -39.93
CA PHE A 568 -8.82 3.02 -40.69
C PHE A 568 -9.42 4.35 -40.21
N THR A 569 -10.64 4.38 -39.68
CA THR A 569 -11.30 5.63 -39.25
C THR A 569 -10.89 6.09 -37.85
N LYS A 570 -10.68 5.18 -36.90
CA LYS A 570 -10.38 5.53 -35.50
C LYS A 570 -8.90 5.87 -35.24
N ARG A 571 -8.04 5.78 -36.26
CA ARG A 571 -6.60 6.07 -36.14
C ARG A 571 -6.30 7.57 -36.06
N SER A 572 -5.23 7.89 -35.34
CA SER A 572 -4.82 9.26 -35.10
C SER A 572 -4.28 9.93 -36.38
N PRO A 573 -4.54 11.23 -36.60
CA PRO A 573 -4.12 11.94 -37.82
C PRO A 573 -2.59 12.07 -37.96
N GLU A 574 -1.85 12.01 -36.86
CA GLU A 574 -0.38 12.10 -36.84
C GLU A 574 0.28 10.82 -37.36
N GLU A 575 -0.28 9.65 -37.04
CA GLU A 575 0.20 8.34 -37.52
C GLU A 575 -0.17 8.08 -39.00
N ASN A 576 -1.29 8.64 -39.48
CA ASN A 576 -1.76 8.46 -40.86
C ASN A 576 -0.79 9.03 -41.92
N THR A 577 0.01 10.03 -41.55
CA THR A 577 0.86 10.76 -42.52
C THR A 577 2.29 10.22 -42.58
N GLN A 578 2.79 9.62 -41.50
CA GLN A 578 4.15 9.07 -41.41
C GLN A 578 4.22 7.54 -41.63
N ASN A 579 3.14 6.79 -41.34
CA ASN A 579 3.18 5.31 -41.31
C ASN A 579 2.46 4.63 -42.51
N GLY A 580 2.45 5.26 -43.69
CA GLY A 580 1.97 4.64 -44.93
C GLY A 580 0.45 4.46 -45.08
N PHE A 581 -0.34 4.84 -44.09
CA PHE A 581 -1.81 4.88 -44.10
C PHE A 581 -2.36 6.16 -44.75
N CYS A 582 -1.84 6.47 -45.94
CA CYS A 582 -2.33 7.60 -46.71
C CYS A 582 -3.79 7.35 -47.15
N PRO A 583 -4.70 8.33 -47.01
CA PRO A 583 -6.10 8.19 -47.42
C PRO A 583 -6.26 7.68 -48.86
N GLU A 584 -5.36 8.05 -49.77
CA GLU A 584 -5.38 7.59 -51.16
C GLU A 584 -5.16 6.08 -51.30
N LYS A 585 -4.20 5.51 -50.54
CA LYS A 585 -3.92 4.07 -50.54
C LYS A 585 -5.07 3.29 -49.92
N ILE A 586 -5.63 3.78 -48.82
CA ILE A 586 -6.77 3.15 -48.15
C ILE A 586 -8.01 3.17 -49.06
N VAL A 587 -8.32 4.29 -49.70
CA VAL A 587 -9.42 4.37 -50.68
C VAL A 587 -9.21 3.36 -51.81
N SER A 588 -8.00 3.28 -52.38
CA SER A 588 -7.71 2.29 -53.44
C SER A 588 -7.87 0.83 -52.98
N TYR A 589 -7.59 0.56 -51.70
CA TYR A 589 -7.72 -0.76 -51.11
C TYR A 589 -9.18 -1.11 -50.80
N LEU A 590 -9.94 -0.15 -50.27
CA LEU A 590 -11.37 -0.28 -49.94
C LEU A 590 -12.27 -0.28 -51.18
N CYS A 591 -11.79 0.06 -52.38
CA CYS A 591 -12.56 -0.11 -53.62
C CYS A 591 -13.10 -1.52 -53.85
N LYS A 592 -12.51 -2.55 -53.21
CA LYS A 592 -13.00 -3.93 -53.24
C LYS A 592 -14.24 -4.17 -52.36
N TYR A 593 -14.52 -3.28 -51.42
CA TYR A 593 -15.54 -3.42 -50.37
C TYR A 593 -16.43 -2.16 -50.34
N HIS A 594 -17.58 -2.22 -51.02
CA HIS A 594 -18.45 -1.06 -51.29
C HIS A 594 -18.96 -0.36 -50.02
N LYS A 595 -19.45 -1.11 -49.03
CA LYS A 595 -19.99 -0.53 -47.79
C LYS A 595 -18.86 0.05 -46.94
N ALA A 596 -17.70 -0.60 -46.96
CA ALA A 596 -16.54 -0.14 -46.24
C ALA A 596 -16.01 1.21 -46.77
N LEU A 597 -15.96 1.34 -48.10
CA LEU A 597 -15.53 2.55 -48.78
C LEU A 597 -16.46 3.74 -48.47
N LEU A 598 -17.77 3.52 -48.47
CA LEU A 598 -18.77 4.54 -48.16
C LEU A 598 -18.57 5.10 -46.74
N ILE A 599 -18.48 4.23 -45.73
CA ILE A 599 -18.28 4.63 -44.32
C ILE A 599 -16.95 5.37 -44.13
N PHE A 600 -15.89 4.92 -44.83
CA PHE A 600 -14.59 5.59 -44.76
C PHE A 600 -14.62 6.98 -45.38
N LEU A 601 -15.27 7.16 -46.53
CA LEU A 601 -15.42 8.46 -47.17
C LEU A 601 -16.33 9.41 -46.39
N GLU A 602 -17.41 8.91 -45.78
CA GLU A 602 -18.25 9.67 -44.84
C GLU A 602 -17.41 10.23 -43.69
N HIS A 603 -16.58 9.39 -43.06
CA HIS A 603 -15.67 9.83 -41.99
C HIS A 603 -14.67 10.90 -42.46
N LEU A 604 -14.05 10.72 -43.62
CA LEU A 604 -13.09 11.68 -44.16
C LEU A 604 -13.72 13.04 -44.46
N VAL A 605 -14.96 13.05 -44.95
CA VAL A 605 -15.65 14.26 -45.41
C VAL A 605 -16.39 14.96 -44.29
N LEU A 606 -17.22 14.24 -43.52
CA LEU A 606 -18.13 14.81 -42.52
C LEU A 606 -17.46 15.00 -41.16
N GLU A 607 -16.64 14.04 -40.72
CA GLU A 607 -16.00 14.11 -39.39
C GLU A 607 -14.63 14.78 -39.44
N LYS A 608 -13.78 14.43 -40.41
CA LYS A 608 -12.44 15.00 -40.56
C LYS A 608 -12.40 16.30 -41.37
N MET A 609 -13.51 16.69 -42.01
CA MET A 609 -13.64 17.94 -42.79
C MET A 609 -12.53 18.14 -43.82
N LEU A 610 -12.03 17.07 -44.45
CA LEU A 610 -10.93 17.17 -45.40
C LEU A 610 -11.33 17.94 -46.66
N GLN A 611 -10.57 18.99 -46.97
CA GLN A 611 -10.85 19.91 -48.07
C GLN A 611 -10.27 19.42 -49.42
N LYS A 612 -10.48 18.14 -49.77
CA LYS A 612 -10.00 17.55 -51.04
C LYS A 612 -11.18 17.22 -51.96
N GLU A 613 -11.26 17.92 -53.09
CA GLU A 613 -12.36 17.83 -54.07
C GLU A 613 -12.70 16.39 -54.52
N LYS A 614 -11.66 15.55 -54.66
CA LYS A 614 -11.80 14.15 -55.11
C LYS A 614 -12.66 13.31 -54.16
N TYR A 615 -12.56 13.52 -52.84
CA TYR A 615 -13.26 12.68 -51.86
C TYR A 615 -14.74 13.03 -51.75
N HIS A 616 -15.08 14.31 -51.73
CA HIS A 616 -16.46 14.78 -51.76
C HIS A 616 -17.16 14.38 -53.06
N THR A 617 -16.47 14.49 -54.20
CA THR A 617 -17.02 14.02 -55.49
C THR A 617 -17.26 12.50 -55.48
N HIS A 618 -16.31 11.71 -54.96
CA HIS A 618 -16.46 10.25 -54.88
C HIS A 618 -17.60 9.84 -53.93
N LEU A 619 -17.70 10.48 -52.75
CA LEU A 619 -18.78 10.22 -51.79
C LEU A 619 -20.15 10.54 -52.40
N ALA A 620 -20.29 11.70 -53.06
CA ALA A 620 -21.53 12.09 -53.72
C ALA A 620 -21.93 11.11 -54.84
N VAL A 621 -20.97 10.60 -55.60
CA VAL A 621 -21.21 9.56 -56.61
C VAL A 621 -21.68 8.25 -55.97
N LEU A 622 -21.05 7.81 -54.89
CA LEU A 622 -21.46 6.58 -54.18
C LEU A 622 -22.85 6.69 -53.57
N TYR A 623 -23.22 7.85 -53.03
CA TYR A 623 -24.59 8.09 -52.56
C TYR A 623 -25.62 8.03 -53.69
N VAL A 624 -25.32 8.58 -54.86
CA VAL A 624 -26.20 8.48 -56.04
C VAL A 624 -26.34 7.02 -56.49
N GLU A 625 -25.23 6.28 -56.54
CA GLU A 625 -25.22 4.86 -56.92
C GLU A 625 -25.96 3.98 -55.90
N GLU A 626 -25.83 4.24 -54.60
CA GLU A 626 -26.55 3.52 -53.54
C GLU A 626 -28.06 3.78 -53.60
N VAL A 627 -28.47 5.04 -53.81
CA VAL A 627 -29.90 5.38 -53.99
C VAL A 627 -30.48 4.74 -55.25
N GLN A 628 -29.70 4.66 -56.33
CA GLN A 628 -30.10 3.95 -57.56
C GLN A 628 -30.20 2.44 -57.34
N HIS A 629 -29.24 1.85 -56.63
CA HIS A 629 -29.24 0.42 -56.31
C HIS A 629 -30.44 0.05 -55.44
N LEU A 630 -30.71 0.79 -54.36
CA LEU A 630 -31.87 0.55 -53.48
C LEU A 630 -33.21 0.68 -54.23
N LYS A 631 -33.29 1.56 -55.23
CA LYS A 631 -34.45 1.69 -56.12
C LYS A 631 -34.59 0.56 -57.14
N ALA A 632 -33.47 -0.07 -57.53
CA ALA A 632 -33.44 -1.16 -58.50
C ALA A 632 -33.74 -2.54 -57.87
N MET A 633 -33.81 -2.64 -56.53
CA MET A 633 -34.19 -3.87 -55.84
C MET A 633 -35.69 -4.19 -56.01
N ASP A 634 -36.03 -5.48 -56.13
CA ASP A 634 -37.40 -5.97 -56.36
C ASP A 634 -38.41 -5.57 -55.25
N SER A 635 -37.91 -5.19 -54.06
CA SER A 635 -38.69 -4.63 -52.94
C SER A 635 -37.98 -3.39 -52.36
N PRO A 636 -38.28 -2.17 -52.86
CA PRO A 636 -37.64 -0.96 -52.37
C PRO A 636 -38.17 -0.59 -50.98
N ASP A 637 -37.26 -0.53 -50.00
CA ASP A 637 -37.55 0.06 -48.70
C ASP A 637 -37.57 1.59 -48.83
N LEU A 638 -38.77 2.17 -48.84
CA LEU A 638 -38.97 3.60 -49.03
C LEU A 638 -38.33 4.43 -47.90
N GLU A 639 -38.32 3.93 -46.66
CA GLU A 639 -37.71 4.64 -45.53
C GLU A 639 -36.19 4.70 -45.67
N GLN A 640 -35.57 3.59 -46.09
CA GLN A 640 -34.12 3.55 -46.31
C GLN A 640 -33.69 4.43 -47.49
N ILE A 641 -34.49 4.50 -48.56
CA ILE A 641 -34.23 5.38 -49.71
C ILE A 641 -34.34 6.85 -49.29
N GLU A 642 -35.38 7.24 -48.54
CA GLU A 642 -35.54 8.61 -48.05
C GLU A 642 -34.40 9.01 -47.11
N MET A 643 -33.97 8.11 -46.23
CA MET A 643 -32.82 8.34 -45.35
C MET A 643 -31.53 8.60 -46.14
N GLN A 644 -31.24 7.78 -47.17
CA GLN A 644 -30.03 7.97 -48.00
C GLN A 644 -30.11 9.23 -48.86
N ARG A 645 -31.29 9.57 -49.38
CA ARG A 645 -31.53 10.85 -50.07
C ARG A 645 -31.32 12.04 -49.15
N GLY A 646 -31.79 11.97 -47.90
CA GLY A 646 -31.53 13.00 -46.90
C GLY A 646 -30.03 13.23 -46.67
N ARG A 647 -29.25 12.15 -46.53
CA ARG A 647 -27.78 12.24 -46.39
C ARG A 647 -27.10 12.86 -47.61
N LEU A 648 -27.52 12.47 -48.82
CA LEU A 648 -27.03 13.07 -50.06
C LEU A 648 -27.35 14.56 -50.12
N GLN A 649 -28.59 14.96 -49.83
CA GLN A 649 -28.99 16.37 -49.82
C GLN A 649 -28.20 17.19 -48.81
N GLU A 650 -27.94 16.64 -47.62
CA GLU A 650 -27.16 17.31 -46.59
C GLU A 650 -25.71 17.53 -47.04
N LEU A 651 -25.07 16.50 -47.61
CA LEU A 651 -23.71 16.63 -48.15
C LEU A 651 -23.64 17.70 -49.25
N LEU A 652 -24.61 17.70 -50.18
CA LEU A 652 -24.67 18.67 -51.27
C LEU A 652 -24.90 20.11 -50.79
N ARG A 653 -25.62 20.29 -49.67
CA ARG A 653 -25.86 21.60 -49.07
C ARG A 653 -24.63 22.12 -48.31
N GLN A 654 -24.03 21.27 -47.50
CA GLN A 654 -22.94 21.64 -46.58
C GLN A 654 -21.58 21.81 -47.27
N SER A 655 -21.28 20.98 -48.28
CA SER A 655 -19.99 21.03 -48.97
C SER A 655 -20.05 21.86 -50.26
N ASP A 656 -18.97 22.57 -50.57
CA ASP A 656 -18.74 23.25 -51.85
C ASP A 656 -17.64 22.55 -52.68
N LEU A 657 -17.04 21.48 -52.15
CA LEU A 657 -15.82 20.89 -52.68
C LEU A 657 -16.10 19.65 -53.53
N TYR A 658 -17.04 19.69 -54.45
CA TYR A 658 -17.30 18.58 -55.38
C TYR A 658 -17.50 19.08 -56.81
N ARG A 659 -17.33 18.17 -57.78
CA ARG A 659 -17.55 18.48 -59.20
C ARG A 659 -19.03 18.54 -59.53
N VAL A 660 -19.60 19.74 -59.40
CA VAL A 660 -21.03 20.01 -59.63
C VAL A 660 -21.49 19.52 -61.02
N LEU A 661 -20.72 19.82 -62.08
CA LEU A 661 -21.05 19.40 -63.45
C LEU A 661 -21.07 17.87 -63.64
N LEU A 662 -20.15 17.15 -62.98
CA LEU A 662 -20.07 15.68 -63.06
C LEU A 662 -21.27 15.02 -62.36
N LEU A 663 -21.70 15.57 -61.22
CA LEU A 663 -22.87 15.09 -60.50
C LEU A 663 -24.16 15.41 -61.24
N ILE A 664 -24.26 16.60 -61.84
CA ILE A 664 -25.40 16.97 -62.70
C ILE A 664 -25.50 15.97 -63.86
N ASP A 665 -24.40 15.63 -64.53
CA ASP A 665 -24.42 14.66 -65.64
C ASP A 665 -24.81 13.24 -65.19
N LYS A 666 -24.41 12.80 -63.99
CA LYS A 666 -24.84 11.52 -63.42
C LYS A 666 -26.31 11.52 -62.96
N ILE A 667 -26.85 12.66 -62.56
CA ILE A 667 -28.23 12.82 -62.06
C ILE A 667 -29.22 13.10 -63.21
N LYS A 668 -28.75 13.64 -64.34
CA LYS A 668 -29.55 13.84 -65.56
C LYS A 668 -30.17 12.51 -66.00
N GLY A 669 -31.51 12.45 -65.99
CA GLY A 669 -32.28 11.25 -66.34
C GLY A 669 -32.74 10.40 -65.14
N THR A 670 -32.50 10.86 -63.91
CA THR A 670 -32.95 10.20 -62.67
C THR A 670 -34.00 11.04 -61.94
N ASP A 671 -34.85 10.42 -61.11
CA ASP A 671 -35.90 11.08 -60.29
C ASP A 671 -35.33 11.77 -59.02
N LEU A 672 -34.19 12.45 -59.13
CA LEU A 672 -33.50 13.15 -58.04
C LEU A 672 -33.59 14.67 -58.22
N ASP A 673 -34.82 15.17 -58.38
CA ASP A 673 -35.08 16.58 -58.70
C ASP A 673 -34.67 17.54 -57.58
N MET A 674 -34.78 17.13 -56.31
CA MET A 674 -34.42 17.97 -55.16
C MET A 674 -32.91 18.16 -55.09
N GLU A 675 -32.16 17.08 -55.27
CA GLU A 675 -30.70 17.06 -55.33
C GLU A 675 -30.21 17.87 -56.54
N ARG A 676 -30.90 17.77 -57.68
CA ARG A 676 -30.62 18.58 -58.89
C ARG A 676 -30.83 20.08 -58.63
N ALA A 677 -31.89 20.46 -57.94
CA ALA A 677 -32.14 21.86 -57.58
C ALA A 677 -31.03 22.43 -56.67
N ILE A 678 -30.55 21.64 -55.69
CA ILE A 678 -29.43 22.04 -54.82
C ILE A 678 -28.15 22.30 -55.64
N LEU A 679 -27.84 21.41 -56.60
CA LEU A 679 -26.67 21.54 -57.47
C LEU A 679 -26.72 22.78 -58.37
N HIS A 680 -27.86 23.09 -58.99
CA HIS A 680 -28.02 24.32 -59.78
C HIS A 680 -27.92 25.57 -58.89
N GLY A 681 -28.37 25.50 -57.64
CA GLY A 681 -28.16 26.57 -56.67
C GLY A 681 -26.69 26.87 -56.38
N LYS A 682 -25.86 25.83 -56.27
CA LYS A 682 -24.40 25.96 -56.11
C LYS A 682 -23.70 26.52 -57.36
N LEU A 683 -24.28 26.35 -58.56
CA LEU A 683 -23.80 27.01 -59.79
C LEU A 683 -24.25 28.48 -59.92
N GLU A 684 -24.96 29.02 -58.93
CA GLU A 684 -25.62 30.34 -58.96
C GLU A 684 -26.68 30.47 -60.08
N GLU A 685 -27.12 29.34 -60.65
CA GLU A 685 -28.22 29.26 -61.62
C GLU A 685 -29.57 29.22 -60.88
N HIS A 686 -29.82 30.24 -60.05
CA HIS A 686 -30.96 30.26 -59.13
C HIS A 686 -32.31 30.18 -59.85
N GLY A 687 -32.41 30.69 -61.08
CA GLY A 687 -33.61 30.57 -61.90
C GLY A 687 -33.96 29.12 -62.22
N GLN A 688 -32.99 28.29 -62.61
CA GLN A 688 -33.22 26.87 -62.92
C GLN A 688 -33.46 26.04 -61.64
N ALA A 689 -32.79 26.37 -60.54
CA ALA A 689 -33.03 25.73 -59.26
C ALA A 689 -34.46 25.97 -58.75
N LEU A 690 -34.93 27.22 -58.81
CA LEU A 690 -36.30 27.58 -58.45
C LEU A 690 -37.31 26.98 -59.43
N ASP A 691 -36.98 26.94 -60.73
CA ASP A 691 -37.81 26.29 -61.76
C ASP A 691 -38.09 24.82 -61.41
N ILE A 692 -37.07 24.06 -61.02
CA ILE A 692 -37.21 22.65 -60.62
C ILE A 692 -38.06 22.52 -59.33
N LEU A 693 -37.82 23.35 -58.32
CA LEU A 693 -38.56 23.28 -57.04
C LEU A 693 -40.04 23.66 -57.21
N VAL A 694 -40.32 24.66 -58.06
CA VAL A 694 -41.65 25.26 -58.23
C VAL A 694 -42.46 24.55 -59.33
N HIS A 695 -41.87 24.23 -60.48
CA HIS A 695 -42.57 23.60 -61.60
C HIS A 695 -42.57 22.07 -61.53
N HIS A 696 -41.42 21.44 -61.25
CA HIS A 696 -41.31 19.97 -61.29
C HIS A 696 -41.75 19.32 -59.96
N LEU A 697 -41.28 19.86 -58.82
CA LEU A 697 -41.59 19.29 -57.50
C LEU A 697 -42.84 19.87 -56.84
N LYS A 698 -43.31 21.06 -57.27
CA LYS A 698 -44.43 21.82 -56.68
C LYS A 698 -44.35 21.93 -55.14
N ASN A 699 -43.14 21.99 -54.59
CA ASN A 699 -42.90 22.04 -53.14
C ASN A 699 -42.55 23.48 -52.73
N PHE A 700 -43.58 24.27 -52.43
CA PHE A 700 -43.44 25.69 -52.08
C PHE A 700 -42.61 25.92 -50.82
N ALA A 701 -42.77 25.06 -49.81
CA ALA A 701 -41.97 25.12 -48.58
C ALA A 701 -40.48 24.84 -48.84
N ALA A 702 -40.16 23.90 -49.75
CA ALA A 702 -38.77 23.63 -50.13
C ALA A 702 -38.14 24.82 -50.90
N ALA A 703 -38.92 25.52 -51.74
CA ALA A 703 -38.46 26.70 -52.47
C ALA A 703 -38.17 27.89 -51.54
N GLU A 704 -38.99 28.10 -50.50
CA GLU A 704 -38.74 29.08 -49.44
C GLU A 704 -37.47 28.73 -48.65
N ASN A 705 -37.35 27.48 -48.21
CA ASN A 705 -36.17 27.00 -47.48
C ASN A 705 -34.88 27.11 -48.30
N TYR A 706 -34.95 26.91 -49.63
CA TYR A 706 -33.81 27.13 -50.53
C TYR A 706 -33.36 28.60 -50.54
N CYS A 707 -34.30 29.55 -50.58
CA CYS A 707 -33.98 30.97 -50.53
C CYS A 707 -33.34 31.36 -49.20
N VAL A 708 -33.82 30.80 -48.08
CA VAL A 708 -33.22 30.99 -46.76
C VAL A 708 -31.80 30.42 -46.74
N TRP A 709 -31.63 29.14 -47.06
CA TRP A 709 -30.35 28.43 -47.03
C TRP A 709 -29.27 29.11 -47.90
N ASN A 710 -29.57 29.41 -49.17
CA ASN A 710 -28.57 30.01 -50.07
C ASN A 710 -28.26 31.48 -49.70
N SER A 711 -29.07 32.11 -48.86
CA SER A 711 -28.85 33.46 -48.34
C SER A 711 -28.10 33.52 -47.00
N GLU A 712 -27.85 32.38 -46.34
CA GLU A 712 -27.17 32.32 -45.05
C GLU A 712 -25.74 32.88 -45.15
N GLY A 713 -25.38 33.79 -44.24
CA GLY A 713 -24.06 34.44 -44.20
C GLY A 713 -23.82 35.51 -45.28
N ARG A 714 -24.78 35.76 -46.19
CA ARG A 714 -24.70 36.80 -47.22
C ARG A 714 -25.45 38.07 -46.80
N ASN A 715 -25.21 39.18 -47.49
CA ASN A 715 -25.83 40.47 -47.18
C ASN A 715 -27.35 40.45 -47.39
N ALA A 716 -28.10 41.20 -46.56
CA ALA A 716 -29.55 41.38 -46.68
C ALA A 716 -30.08 41.62 -48.12
N PRO A 717 -29.48 42.49 -48.97
CA PRO A 717 -29.95 42.67 -50.35
C PRO A 717 -29.89 41.40 -51.23
N TYR A 718 -28.95 40.49 -50.97
CA TYR A 718 -28.85 39.23 -51.71
C TYR A 718 -30.00 38.29 -51.37
N ARG A 719 -30.36 38.23 -50.07
CA ARG A 719 -31.55 37.50 -49.60
C ARG A 719 -32.83 38.05 -50.21
N GLN A 720 -32.98 39.38 -50.18
CA GLN A 720 -34.11 40.08 -50.79
C GLN A 720 -34.24 39.77 -52.29
N HIS A 721 -33.11 39.67 -53.02
CA HIS A 721 -33.11 39.33 -54.44
C HIS A 721 -33.61 37.90 -54.72
N LEU A 722 -33.22 36.90 -53.91
CA LEU A 722 -33.70 35.52 -54.07
C LEU A 722 -35.20 35.40 -53.78
N PHE A 723 -35.68 36.05 -52.72
CA PHE A 723 -37.10 36.10 -52.40
C PHE A 723 -37.90 36.86 -53.47
N GLN A 724 -37.33 37.90 -54.08
CA GLN A 724 -37.92 38.58 -55.24
C GLN A 724 -37.97 37.68 -56.48
N LEU A 725 -36.93 36.88 -56.75
CA LEU A 725 -36.94 35.90 -57.83
C LEU A 725 -38.01 34.82 -57.61
N LEU A 726 -38.12 34.30 -56.39
CA LEU A 726 -39.17 33.35 -56.02
C LEU A 726 -40.57 33.96 -56.21
N LEU A 727 -40.80 35.17 -55.70
CA LEU A 727 -42.05 35.88 -55.87
C LEU A 727 -42.37 36.12 -57.35
N SER A 728 -41.37 36.51 -58.16
CA SER A 728 -41.55 36.70 -59.60
C SER A 728 -41.95 35.40 -60.30
N SER A 729 -41.34 34.27 -59.92
CA SER A 729 -41.67 32.95 -60.48
C SER A 729 -43.11 32.53 -60.14
N TYR A 730 -43.55 32.74 -58.89
CA TYR A 730 -44.94 32.49 -58.48
C TYR A 730 -45.93 33.41 -59.21
N LEU A 731 -45.61 34.69 -59.37
CA LEU A 731 -46.48 35.67 -60.02
C LEU A 731 -46.59 35.48 -61.54
N THR A 732 -45.52 35.04 -62.21
CA THR A 732 -45.61 34.69 -63.65
C THR A 732 -46.56 33.52 -63.90
N LEU A 733 -46.63 32.57 -62.97
CA LEU A 733 -47.42 31.33 -63.10
C LEU A 733 -48.81 31.42 -62.47
N ALA A 734 -49.01 32.38 -61.58
CA ALA A 734 -50.29 32.72 -60.97
C ALA A 734 -51.40 33.04 -62.00
N SER A 735 -51.03 33.34 -63.25
CA SER A 735 -51.98 33.51 -64.36
C SER A 735 -52.65 32.19 -64.80
N HIS A 736 -52.08 31.03 -64.42
CA HIS A 736 -52.49 29.72 -64.90
C HIS A 736 -52.99 28.77 -63.79
N ASP A 737 -52.58 28.94 -62.53
CA ASP A 737 -52.97 28.05 -61.43
C ASP A 737 -53.08 28.82 -60.09
N ASN A 738 -54.24 28.67 -59.42
CA ASN A 738 -54.58 29.38 -58.19
C ASN A 738 -53.74 28.93 -56.97
N SER A 739 -53.07 27.77 -57.05
CA SER A 739 -52.17 27.32 -55.97
C SER A 739 -50.94 28.23 -55.81
N PHE A 740 -50.40 28.77 -56.91
CA PHE A 740 -49.28 29.72 -56.88
C PHE A 740 -49.70 31.10 -56.36
N LEU A 741 -50.97 31.49 -56.54
CA LEU A 741 -51.51 32.71 -55.95
C LEU A 741 -51.52 32.63 -54.42
N VAL A 742 -51.94 31.50 -53.86
CA VAL A 742 -51.93 31.27 -52.41
C VAL A 742 -50.48 31.27 -51.89
N ALA A 743 -49.58 30.54 -52.55
CA ALA A 743 -48.16 30.52 -52.17
C ALA A 743 -47.48 31.91 -52.25
N ALA A 744 -47.81 32.73 -53.25
CA ALA A 744 -47.27 34.09 -53.36
C ALA A 744 -47.78 35.03 -52.25
N VAL A 745 -49.05 34.88 -51.85
CA VAL A 745 -49.63 35.65 -50.74
C VAL A 745 -49.05 35.20 -49.40
N ASP A 746 -48.91 33.89 -49.19
CA ASP A 746 -48.32 33.32 -47.97
C ASP A 746 -46.84 33.72 -47.82
N LEU A 747 -46.06 33.70 -48.91
CA LEU A 747 -44.66 34.13 -48.94
C LEU A 747 -44.49 35.58 -48.45
N LEU A 748 -45.33 36.49 -48.94
CA LEU A 748 -45.31 37.91 -48.55
C LEU A 748 -45.71 38.07 -47.08
N ASN A 749 -46.73 37.34 -46.62
CA ASN A 749 -47.24 37.48 -45.27
C ASN A 749 -46.33 36.86 -44.20
N ASN A 750 -45.64 35.76 -44.53
CA ASN A 750 -44.75 35.05 -43.61
C ASN A 750 -43.37 35.70 -43.50
N HIS A 751 -42.87 36.34 -44.57
CA HIS A 751 -41.53 36.94 -44.61
C HIS A 751 -41.52 38.45 -44.94
N PRO A 752 -42.27 39.32 -44.22
CA PRO A 752 -42.41 40.73 -44.57
C PRO A 752 -41.11 41.54 -44.48
N ALA A 753 -40.16 41.11 -43.66
CA ALA A 753 -38.86 41.77 -43.48
C ALA A 753 -37.89 41.52 -44.65
N GLU A 754 -38.13 40.47 -45.44
CA GLU A 754 -37.26 40.05 -46.56
C GLU A 754 -37.64 40.71 -47.89
N PHE A 755 -38.66 41.57 -47.89
CA PHE A 755 -39.07 42.34 -49.06
C PHE A 755 -38.95 43.82 -48.78
N ASP A 756 -38.37 44.56 -49.72
CA ASP A 756 -38.59 46.00 -49.77
C ASP A 756 -40.03 46.26 -50.18
N ALA A 757 -40.84 46.77 -49.25
CA ALA A 757 -42.27 47.03 -49.44
C ALA A 757 -42.56 47.86 -50.70
N VAL A 758 -41.68 48.80 -51.07
CA VAL A 758 -41.90 49.64 -52.27
C VAL A 758 -41.69 48.85 -53.55
N ASN A 759 -40.67 47.99 -53.60
CA ASN A 759 -40.37 47.17 -54.76
C ASN A 759 -41.31 45.97 -54.90
N ALA A 760 -41.71 45.36 -53.78
CA ALA A 760 -42.71 44.29 -53.77
C ALA A 760 -44.07 44.79 -54.29
N LEU A 761 -44.53 45.97 -53.85
CA LEU A 761 -45.78 46.57 -54.34
C LEU A 761 -45.78 46.85 -55.85
N ARG A 762 -44.61 47.11 -56.46
CA ARG A 762 -44.50 47.31 -57.92
C ARG A 762 -44.56 46.02 -58.72
N LEU A 763 -44.19 44.89 -58.12
CA LEU A 763 -44.23 43.57 -58.75
C LEU A 763 -45.60 42.92 -58.66
N LEU A 764 -46.47 43.40 -57.76
CA LEU A 764 -47.79 42.83 -57.53
C LEU A 764 -48.78 43.17 -58.65
N PRO A 765 -49.60 42.21 -59.08
CA PRO A 765 -50.71 42.46 -60.00
C PRO A 765 -51.73 43.46 -59.46
N GLU A 766 -52.25 44.35 -60.31
CA GLU A 766 -53.24 45.38 -59.93
C GLU A 766 -54.59 44.81 -59.46
N ASN A 767 -54.86 43.53 -59.72
CA ASN A 767 -56.11 42.85 -59.38
C ASN A 767 -56.16 42.31 -57.94
N TRP A 768 -55.11 42.48 -57.13
CA TRP A 768 -55.07 41.98 -55.76
C TRP A 768 -55.79 42.92 -54.77
N SER A 769 -56.63 42.34 -53.91
CA SER A 769 -57.29 43.12 -52.86
C SER A 769 -56.30 43.51 -51.74
N VAL A 770 -56.40 44.75 -51.26
CA VAL A 770 -55.55 45.27 -50.17
C VAL A 770 -55.69 44.44 -48.89
N GLN A 771 -56.83 43.77 -48.70
CA GLN A 771 -57.08 42.92 -47.54
C GLN A 771 -56.08 41.74 -47.45
N LEU A 772 -55.72 41.13 -48.58
CA LEU A 772 -54.77 40.01 -48.65
C LEU A 772 -53.32 40.43 -48.31
N LEU A 773 -53.00 41.71 -48.52
CA LEU A 773 -51.69 42.30 -48.27
C LEU A 773 -51.61 43.02 -46.91
N SER A 774 -52.70 43.06 -46.15
CA SER A 774 -52.80 43.84 -44.92
C SER A 774 -51.80 43.40 -43.85
N SER A 775 -51.58 42.10 -43.70
CA SER A 775 -50.57 41.51 -42.81
C SER A 775 -49.15 41.87 -43.22
N PHE A 776 -48.82 41.73 -44.52
CA PHE A 776 -47.52 42.14 -45.07
C PHE A 776 -47.25 43.63 -44.85
N LEU A 777 -48.19 44.51 -45.23
CA LEU A 777 -48.06 45.97 -45.09
C LEU A 777 -47.94 46.39 -43.62
N ALA A 778 -48.75 45.80 -42.73
CA ALA A 778 -48.65 46.06 -41.29
C ALA A 778 -47.34 45.53 -40.69
N GLY A 779 -46.82 44.42 -41.21
CA GLY A 779 -45.52 43.86 -40.83
C GLY A 779 -44.37 44.77 -41.26
N ALA A 780 -44.30 45.13 -42.54
CA ALA A 780 -43.26 46.00 -43.11
C ALA A 780 -43.22 47.38 -42.44
N MET A 781 -44.39 47.98 -42.16
CA MET A 781 -44.48 49.26 -41.44
C MET A 781 -44.01 49.15 -39.98
N ARG A 782 -44.37 48.07 -39.28
CA ARG A 782 -43.91 47.82 -37.92
C ARG A 782 -42.39 47.66 -37.86
N GLU A 783 -41.82 46.92 -38.81
CA GLU A 783 -40.37 46.71 -38.89
C GLU A 783 -39.63 48.02 -39.15
N HIS A 784 -40.12 48.85 -40.09
CA HIS A 784 -39.53 50.15 -40.36
C HIS A 784 -39.55 51.07 -39.13
N VAL A 785 -40.66 51.12 -38.41
CA VAL A 785 -40.78 51.88 -37.14
C VAL A 785 -39.87 51.31 -36.05
N HIS A 786 -39.75 49.98 -35.97
CA HIS A 786 -38.87 49.33 -35.00
C HIS A 786 -37.40 49.64 -35.27
N ALA A 787 -36.94 49.50 -36.51
CA ALA A 787 -35.57 49.83 -36.93
C ALA A 787 -35.23 51.30 -36.65
N LEU A 788 -36.17 52.22 -36.89
CA LEU A 788 -36.01 53.64 -36.57
C LEU A 788 -35.83 53.87 -35.07
N ARG A 789 -36.69 53.27 -34.23
CA ARG A 789 -36.60 53.38 -32.76
C ARG A 789 -35.33 52.74 -32.21
N MET A 790 -34.93 51.57 -32.71
CA MET A 790 -33.71 50.88 -32.28
C MET A 790 -32.46 51.68 -32.63
N SER A 791 -32.43 52.29 -33.81
CA SER A 791 -31.35 53.20 -34.21
C SER A 791 -31.26 54.41 -33.27
N GLN A 792 -32.40 54.98 -32.87
CA GLN A 792 -32.44 56.07 -31.88
C GLN A 792 -31.91 55.63 -30.51
N ILE A 793 -32.26 54.43 -30.04
CA ILE A 793 -31.73 53.87 -28.79
C ILE A 793 -30.22 53.68 -28.88
N ALA A 794 -29.72 53.11 -29.97
CA ALA A 794 -28.28 52.94 -30.19
C ALA A 794 -27.53 54.27 -30.14
N ILE A 795 -28.07 55.33 -30.76
CA ILE A 795 -27.51 56.69 -30.69
C ILE A 795 -27.47 57.19 -29.24
N CYS A 796 -28.54 56.99 -28.47
CA CYS A 796 -28.61 57.42 -27.07
C CYS A 796 -27.65 56.64 -26.16
N LEU A 797 -27.49 55.34 -26.37
CA LEU A 797 -26.52 54.51 -25.64
C LEU A 797 -25.09 54.92 -25.95
N ALA A 798 -24.76 55.14 -27.24
CA ALA A 798 -23.43 55.64 -27.62
C ALA A 798 -23.14 57.02 -27.01
N LYS A 799 -24.15 57.90 -26.91
CA LYS A 799 -24.02 59.18 -26.19
C LYS A 799 -23.74 58.96 -24.70
N ALA A 800 -24.43 58.02 -24.05
CA ALA A 800 -24.22 57.70 -22.63
C ALA A 800 -22.82 57.12 -22.37
N GLU A 801 -22.37 56.15 -23.18
CA GLU A 801 -21.00 55.61 -23.10
C GLU A 801 -19.95 56.72 -23.24
N ASN A 802 -20.15 57.64 -24.18
CA ASN A 802 -19.23 58.76 -24.37
C ASN A 802 -19.17 59.67 -23.12
N VAL A 803 -20.28 59.83 -22.39
CA VAL A 803 -20.30 60.54 -21.10
C VAL A 803 -19.53 59.76 -20.02
N ILE A 804 -19.73 58.44 -19.92
CA ILE A 804 -19.00 57.58 -18.98
C ILE A 804 -17.49 57.65 -19.25
N TYR A 805 -17.05 57.50 -20.50
CA TYR A 805 -15.63 57.62 -20.86
C TYR A 805 -15.06 59.00 -20.58
N LYS A 806 -15.85 60.08 -20.73
CA LYS A 806 -15.43 61.43 -20.33
C LYS A 806 -15.23 61.52 -18.82
N GLN A 807 -16.09 60.91 -18.01
CA GLN A 807 -15.94 60.86 -16.55
C GLN A 807 -14.71 60.05 -16.14
N GLU A 808 -14.49 58.87 -16.72
CA GLU A 808 -13.28 58.07 -16.47
C GLU A 808 -12.00 58.84 -16.82
N LYS A 809 -12.00 59.54 -17.95
CA LYS A 809 -10.89 60.42 -18.36
C LYS A 809 -10.62 61.53 -17.34
N LEU A 810 -11.66 62.09 -16.71
CA LEU A 810 -11.50 63.08 -15.65
C LEU A 810 -10.92 62.47 -14.37
N ASN A 811 -11.44 61.32 -13.92
CA ASN A 811 -10.93 60.61 -12.74
C ASN A 811 -9.44 60.23 -12.90
N LEU A 812 -9.02 59.85 -14.11
CA LEU A 812 -7.61 59.56 -14.40
C LEU A 812 -6.71 60.80 -14.37
N ARG A 813 -7.27 62.01 -14.52
CA ARG A 813 -6.54 63.28 -14.48
C ARG A 813 -6.46 63.91 -13.08
N GLU A 814 -7.29 63.51 -12.12
CA GLU A 814 -7.35 64.13 -10.78
C GLU A 814 -6.11 63.85 -9.90
N LYS A 815 -5.38 62.74 -10.09
CA LYS A 815 -4.24 62.39 -9.23
C LYS A 815 -2.90 62.85 -9.85
N PRO A 816 -2.19 63.82 -9.26
CA PRO A 816 -0.86 64.19 -9.73
C PRO A 816 0.12 63.03 -9.52
N ILE A 817 0.93 62.73 -10.53
CA ILE A 817 1.94 61.67 -10.46
C ILE A 817 3.30 62.33 -10.22
N VAL A 818 3.91 62.02 -9.09
CA VAL A 818 5.28 62.46 -8.79
C VAL A 818 6.27 61.44 -9.36
N LEU A 819 7.13 61.92 -10.27
CA LEU A 819 8.27 61.19 -10.78
C LEU A 819 9.42 61.34 -9.76
N THR A 820 9.96 60.23 -9.28
CA THR A 820 11.10 60.22 -8.36
C THR A 820 12.27 59.50 -9.02
N ASP A 821 13.50 59.86 -8.66
CA ASP A 821 14.74 59.33 -9.28
C ASP A 821 14.92 57.81 -9.18
N LYS A 822 14.10 57.14 -8.35
CA LYS A 822 14.07 55.68 -8.18
C LYS A 822 13.13 54.96 -9.16
N LYS A 823 12.39 55.68 -10.00
CA LYS A 823 11.43 55.10 -10.94
C LYS A 823 12.06 54.92 -12.33
N TYR A 824 11.88 53.73 -12.89
CA TYR A 824 12.45 53.33 -14.18
C TYR A 824 11.33 52.98 -15.17
N CYS A 825 11.60 53.11 -16.46
CA CYS A 825 10.65 52.73 -17.50
C CYS A 825 10.37 51.21 -17.48
N SER A 826 9.09 50.79 -17.52
CA SER A 826 8.75 49.36 -17.47
C SER A 826 9.20 48.54 -18.70
N VAL A 827 9.53 49.20 -19.82
CA VAL A 827 9.97 48.54 -21.06
C VAL A 827 11.49 48.47 -21.15
N CYS A 828 12.20 49.61 -21.06
CA CYS A 828 13.65 49.65 -21.23
C CYS A 828 14.45 49.63 -19.91
N ARG A 829 13.79 49.72 -18.75
CA ARG A 829 14.38 49.75 -17.40
C ARG A 829 15.40 50.87 -17.13
N ASN A 830 15.50 51.87 -18.01
CA ASN A 830 16.32 53.07 -17.80
C ASN A 830 15.58 54.14 -16.97
N PRO A 831 16.31 54.98 -16.21
CA PRO A 831 15.73 56.08 -15.46
C PRO A 831 15.24 57.19 -16.40
N PHE A 832 14.23 57.93 -15.96
CA PHE A 832 13.66 59.05 -16.72
C PHE A 832 14.54 60.30 -16.56
N GLN A 833 15.15 60.77 -17.64
CA GLN A 833 16.00 61.98 -17.64
C GLN A 833 15.19 63.27 -17.88
N GLU A 834 14.03 63.16 -18.51
CA GLU A 834 13.12 64.27 -18.78
C GLU A 834 11.78 64.04 -18.05
N PRO A 835 11.06 65.10 -17.64
CA PRO A 835 9.78 64.97 -16.92
C PRO A 835 8.61 64.50 -17.81
N VAL A 836 8.87 64.09 -19.06
CA VAL A 836 7.86 63.66 -20.03
C VAL A 836 7.78 62.12 -20.07
N PHE A 837 6.62 61.57 -19.72
CA PHE A 837 6.39 60.12 -19.70
C PHE A 837 4.95 59.78 -20.08
N VAL A 838 4.70 58.54 -20.49
CA VAL A 838 3.38 57.99 -20.76
C VAL A 838 3.01 57.02 -19.65
N ARG A 839 1.76 57.08 -19.17
CA ARG A 839 1.22 56.13 -18.21
C ARG A 839 0.18 55.24 -18.88
N TYR A 840 0.35 53.93 -18.74
CA TYR A 840 -0.67 52.96 -19.13
C TYR A 840 -1.81 52.89 -18.10
N PRO A 841 -3.04 52.49 -18.50
CA PRO A 841 -4.16 52.28 -17.58
C PRO A 841 -3.82 51.38 -16.39
N SER A 842 -2.89 50.42 -16.58
CA SER A 842 -2.35 49.52 -15.54
C SER A 842 -1.50 50.20 -14.47
N GLY A 843 -1.20 51.50 -14.58
CA GLY A 843 -0.37 52.25 -13.63
C GLY A 843 1.12 52.28 -13.95
N GLN A 844 1.58 51.55 -14.97
CA GLN A 844 2.98 51.55 -15.39
C GLN A 844 3.35 52.84 -16.15
N ILE A 845 4.58 53.32 -15.93
CA ILE A 845 5.13 54.50 -16.61
C ILE A 845 6.23 54.08 -17.60
N VAL A 846 6.19 54.67 -18.79
CA VAL A 846 7.12 54.39 -19.88
C VAL A 846 7.58 55.66 -20.55
N HIS A 847 8.75 55.63 -21.18
CA HIS A 847 9.18 56.71 -22.07
C HIS A 847 8.20 56.83 -23.25
N THR A 848 8.00 58.04 -23.75
CA THR A 848 7.17 58.34 -24.93
C THR A 848 7.57 57.48 -26.15
N HIS A 849 8.88 57.27 -26.35
CA HIS A 849 9.41 56.40 -27.42
C HIS A 849 9.21 54.90 -27.16
N CYS A 850 9.17 54.47 -25.90
CA CYS A 850 8.90 53.07 -25.56
C CYS A 850 7.42 52.71 -25.74
N ALA A 851 6.52 53.67 -25.50
CA ALA A 851 5.08 53.49 -25.71
C ALA A 851 4.76 53.26 -27.20
N THR A 852 5.32 54.10 -28.08
CA THR A 852 5.09 54.04 -29.53
C THR A 852 5.60 52.75 -30.18
N LYS A 853 6.67 52.14 -29.65
CA LYS A 853 7.17 50.83 -30.12
C LYS A 853 6.38 49.61 -29.61
N SER A 854 5.60 49.75 -28.55
CA SER A 854 4.89 48.62 -27.91
C SER A 854 3.51 48.29 -28.50
N HIS A 855 3.04 49.04 -29.50
CA HIS A 855 1.81 48.73 -30.24
C HIS A 855 1.87 47.47 -31.14
N VAL A 856 2.93 46.64 -31.00
CA VAL A 856 3.06 45.35 -31.70
C VAL A 856 2.84 44.15 -30.76
N ASN A 857 2.71 44.31 -29.44
CA ASN A 857 2.37 43.19 -28.54
C ASN A 857 1.45 43.63 -27.39
N SER A 858 0.14 43.64 -27.65
CA SER A 858 -0.91 43.76 -26.63
C SER A 858 -1.74 42.48 -26.58
N SER A 859 -1.14 41.42 -26.07
CA SER A 859 -1.80 40.19 -25.62
C SER A 859 -1.38 39.87 -24.19
N ILE A 860 -1.65 40.77 -23.25
CA ILE A 860 -1.72 40.45 -21.81
C ILE A 860 -2.80 41.34 -21.17
N GLY A 861 -3.82 40.71 -20.59
CA GLY A 861 -4.73 41.36 -19.62
C GLY A 861 -6.21 41.36 -19.99
N ALA A 862 -6.80 40.19 -20.23
CA ALA A 862 -8.25 40.01 -20.14
C ALA A 862 -8.70 40.32 -18.69
N HIS A 863 -9.58 41.31 -18.53
CA HIS A 863 -10.32 41.49 -17.28
C HIS A 863 -11.42 40.41 -17.15
N PRO A 864 -11.70 39.93 -15.94
CA PRO A 864 -12.60 38.80 -15.70
C PRO A 864 -14.05 39.22 -15.94
N LYS A 865 -14.77 38.45 -16.76
CA LYS A 865 -16.23 38.51 -16.85
C LYS A 865 -16.82 38.16 -15.48
N SER A 866 -17.49 39.12 -14.86
CA SER A 866 -18.35 38.88 -13.72
C SER A 866 -19.52 37.99 -14.14
N ASN A 867 -19.58 36.80 -13.57
CA ASN A 867 -20.81 36.00 -13.52
C ASN A 867 -21.93 36.85 -12.91
N LYS A 868 -22.99 37.08 -13.67
CA LYS A 868 -24.33 37.30 -13.13
C LYS A 868 -25.22 36.19 -13.65
N GLN A 869 -25.58 35.30 -12.73
CA GLN A 869 -26.74 34.43 -12.84
C GLN A 869 -28.01 35.30 -12.90
N THR A 870 -28.78 35.14 -13.96
CA THR A 870 -30.20 34.74 -13.96
C THR A 870 -30.47 34.07 -15.28
#